data_AF-A0A847Y9Y4-F1
#
_entry.id   AF-A0A847Y9Y4-F1
#
_cell.length_a   1.000
_cell.length_b   1.000
_cell.length_c   1.000
_cell.angle_alpha   90.00
_cell.angle_beta   90.00
_cell.angle_gamma   90.00
#
_symmetry.space_group_name_H-M   'P 1'
#
loop_
_entity.id
_entity.type
_entity.pdbx_description
1 polymer ?
#
loop_
_entity_poly.entity_id
_entity_poly.type
_entity_poly.pdbx_seq_one_letter_code
_entity_poly.pdbx_strand_id
1 'polypeptide(L)'
;AWTGSELTAELNASPNLVHHLGHANSVYAARLLRSDVAALNNDFPFFLYSQGCDAGSFDTQDVAIAEQFVVSSGGAAAAVMNTRYGWYAPGSTPAGSHDYALEFFDAVFNEGIGRVGDAQNDSKLDNLFRVGTDGAYRWIHFSATLFGDPELTLQTGDWAPPPATAVRGQVWDDSDGDGVLDPGEPPLAQQVVYLDLNGNGRLDRDPLVYSQSTALDLIDNGVVTSTLDVSGVGSIDELEVRLNLTHTYTADLQITLIAPDGTRVLLAGNVGGSGNNFSDTVFSDDADVAIQGGAAPFTGVFRPMQPLGVLRGTPADGQWRLEIRDTMPWDTGRLNSWAISFRNDEPFAVTAEDGSYSFEGLAPGDYMVRHVVGEGYRDTLGEEGRAVALAAGQVVTGIDFLTSRADLPVVELGTVDYLRTQSQSAGSTWYRMTASRDGILTVLASPGASATAQITLYSADRRVLARQALSDAPARMDWSAAAGQTYLLEVAADSPDVELTVANLVQYSPGSLTVFGTASDDSVTLSLESGIALRLNDVDYLFDPVAGTPLTVQIDGLGGYDALNLQLAGGDARLAAAPNLLTVGMAGLALRAVGVENVAVAAGGGASAAELSDAAGDDTFRAGPGWGEMSGPGYRLRAEGFRYVHGYSRNGGEDVAHLYDSAGDDSLSANPQQTVLSGSDFYLRAKGFRYAHGYALAGGNDVARLSGSNGGDRLVVRSSFVSLRNDAFFARAKGFGNVIASGGGGADIAEAAGTASADRFVGRWNGFDLQNASQLVQAAGFTDTTFIGSGGDDRAELHDSPGDDHLVAGPTWAALSGPGYRLTVRGVAIIDATASGGVDTAELRDSAGDDTFTSDELVSTMQGPGFQIIARSFDYVHGYSTAGGRDTAYLHGSSADDLVTARQVQTVISGGGAYRRAKAFDTVFALLEQGGNDSAAIYDSAGNDLLEVFGRDVAMQYPDSRVEIRSVASLSARSSSGNDVKSLVAPLLEMELAGRWR
;
A
#
# COMPACT_ATOMS: atom_id res chain seq x y z
N ALA A 1 52.02 -0.26 -68.02
CA ALA A 1 51.01 -0.77 -67.07
C ALA A 1 50.67 0.38 -66.14
N TRP A 2 49.39 0.73 -66.00
CA TRP A 2 48.89 1.85 -65.20
C TRP A 2 49.03 1.59 -63.69
N THR A 3 49.17 2.62 -62.87
CA THR A 3 49.34 2.58 -61.40
C THR A 3 48.05 2.97 -60.68
N GLY A 4 47.92 2.63 -59.38
CA GLY A 4 46.75 3.02 -58.59
C GLY A 4 46.58 4.55 -58.49
N SER A 5 47.68 5.30 -58.42
CA SER A 5 47.66 6.78 -58.42
C SER A 5 47.17 7.38 -59.74
N GLU A 6 47.52 6.76 -60.88
CA GLU A 6 47.01 7.20 -62.18
C GLU A 6 45.50 6.95 -62.27
N LEU A 7 45.00 5.79 -61.82
CA LEU A 7 43.57 5.52 -61.78
C LEU A 7 42.83 6.47 -60.81
N THR A 8 43.41 6.75 -59.64
CA THR A 8 42.83 7.70 -58.68
C THR A 8 42.62 9.08 -59.31
N ALA A 9 43.60 9.57 -60.08
CA ALA A 9 43.49 10.85 -60.77
C ALA A 9 42.37 10.86 -61.83
N GLU A 10 42.22 9.76 -62.58
CA GLU A 10 41.13 9.60 -63.56
C GLU A 10 39.76 9.52 -62.88
N LEU A 11 39.64 8.78 -61.78
CA LEU A 11 38.38 8.70 -61.02
C LEU A 11 38.00 10.06 -60.44
N ASN A 12 38.96 10.81 -59.88
CA ASN A 12 38.74 12.17 -59.37
C ASN A 12 38.38 13.18 -60.47
N ALA A 13 38.67 12.90 -61.74
CA ALA A 13 38.20 13.69 -62.87
C ALA A 13 36.72 13.45 -63.23
N SER A 14 36.00 12.67 -62.41
CA SER A 14 34.56 12.39 -62.52
C SER A 14 34.16 11.76 -63.86
N PRO A 15 34.65 10.54 -64.18
CA PRO A 15 34.17 9.81 -65.34
C PRO A 15 32.69 9.44 -65.14
N ASN A 16 31.97 9.11 -66.22
CA ASN A 16 30.57 8.64 -66.07
C ASN A 16 30.51 7.12 -65.83
N LEU A 17 31.40 6.37 -66.48
CA LEU A 17 31.40 4.91 -66.49
C LEU A 17 32.82 4.37 -66.28
N VAL A 18 32.96 3.44 -65.34
CA VAL A 18 34.20 2.71 -65.06
C VAL A 18 33.93 1.21 -65.19
N HIS A 19 34.70 0.53 -66.05
CA HIS A 19 34.59 -0.91 -66.21
C HIS A 19 35.92 -1.59 -65.87
N HIS A 20 35.92 -2.42 -64.83
CA HIS A 20 37.11 -3.10 -64.32
C HIS A 20 37.07 -4.61 -64.58
N LEU A 21 38.01 -5.07 -65.40
CA LEU A 21 38.34 -6.48 -65.58
C LEU A 21 39.74 -6.77 -65.04
N GLY A 22 39.82 -7.43 -63.89
CA GLY A 22 41.09 -7.71 -63.22
C GLY A 22 40.91 -8.37 -61.86
N HIS A 23 42.03 -8.56 -61.15
CA HIS A 23 42.00 -9.14 -59.80
C HIS A 23 41.42 -8.17 -58.79
N ALA A 24 40.60 -8.71 -57.88
CA ALA A 24 40.07 -8.01 -56.73
C ALA A 24 39.99 -8.98 -55.53
N ASN A 25 39.76 -8.41 -54.35
CA ASN A 25 39.32 -9.08 -53.13
C ASN A 25 38.53 -8.07 -52.27
N SER A 26 38.09 -8.47 -51.08
CA SER A 26 37.23 -7.64 -50.21
C SER A 26 37.83 -6.29 -49.78
N VAL A 27 39.14 -6.06 -49.94
CA VAL A 27 39.79 -4.78 -49.57
C VAL A 27 40.58 -4.12 -50.71
N TYR A 28 40.57 -4.72 -51.91
CA TYR A 28 41.38 -4.30 -53.04
C TYR A 28 40.66 -4.55 -54.38
N ALA A 29 40.65 -3.57 -55.27
CA ALA A 29 40.11 -3.70 -56.62
C ALA A 29 40.78 -2.65 -57.53
N ALA A 30 41.08 -3.01 -58.77
CA ALA A 30 41.66 -2.10 -59.76
C ALA A 30 42.93 -1.36 -59.27
N ARG A 31 43.84 -2.02 -58.53
CA ARG A 31 45.05 -1.42 -57.93
C ARG A 31 44.81 -0.38 -56.83
N LEU A 32 43.58 -0.27 -56.33
CA LEU A 32 43.19 0.59 -55.23
C LEU A 32 42.91 -0.26 -53.98
N LEU A 33 43.37 0.22 -52.83
CA LEU A 33 42.94 -0.24 -51.51
C LEU A 33 41.72 0.57 -51.05
N ARG A 34 40.99 0.08 -50.04
CA ARG A 34 39.88 0.85 -49.43
C ARG A 34 40.27 2.27 -49.02
N SER A 35 41.49 2.46 -48.51
CA SER A 35 41.99 3.80 -48.14
C SER A 35 42.11 4.74 -49.32
N ASP A 36 42.42 4.22 -50.51
CA ASP A 36 42.54 5.02 -51.72
C ASP A 36 41.15 5.42 -52.23
N VAL A 37 40.17 4.50 -52.14
CA VAL A 37 38.76 4.75 -52.47
C VAL A 37 38.14 5.77 -51.51
N ALA A 38 38.39 5.62 -50.20
CA ALA A 38 37.92 6.57 -49.19
C ALA A 38 38.50 7.99 -49.37
N ALA A 39 39.63 8.11 -50.07
CA ALA A 39 40.29 9.38 -50.36
C ALA A 39 39.90 9.97 -51.73
N LEU A 40 38.99 9.33 -52.48
CA LEU A 40 38.44 9.90 -53.71
C LEU A 40 37.64 11.17 -53.41
N ASN A 41 37.73 12.12 -54.32
CA ASN A 41 37.11 13.44 -54.20
C ASN A 41 36.56 13.93 -55.55
N ASN A 42 36.08 13.02 -56.39
CA ASN A 42 35.38 13.35 -57.62
C ASN A 42 34.13 14.21 -57.36
N ASP A 43 33.96 15.27 -58.15
CA ASP A 43 32.82 16.18 -58.08
C ASP A 43 31.50 15.50 -58.47
N PHE A 44 31.54 14.56 -59.43
CA PHE A 44 30.37 13.77 -59.83
C PHE A 44 30.64 12.27 -59.68
N PRO A 45 29.66 11.50 -59.16
CA PRO A 45 29.81 10.07 -58.97
C PRO A 45 29.72 9.31 -60.31
N PHE A 46 30.42 8.19 -60.40
CA PHE A 46 30.44 7.32 -61.59
C PHE A 46 29.64 6.03 -61.38
N PHE A 47 29.28 5.34 -62.47
CA PHE A 47 28.86 3.94 -62.39
C PHE A 47 30.07 3.01 -62.54
N LEU A 48 30.20 2.00 -61.67
CA LEU A 48 31.32 1.06 -61.68
C LEU A 48 30.87 -0.39 -61.90
N TYR A 49 31.31 -1.02 -62.96
CA TYR A 49 31.09 -2.45 -63.18
C TYR A 49 32.40 -3.21 -63.05
N SER A 50 32.49 -4.16 -62.12
CA SER A 50 33.68 -4.97 -61.90
C SER A 50 33.43 -6.47 -61.94
N GLN A 51 34.28 -7.16 -62.70
CA GLN A 51 34.28 -8.62 -62.82
C GLN A 51 35.27 -9.31 -61.86
N GLY A 52 35.92 -8.58 -60.95
CA GLY A 52 36.92 -9.12 -60.03
C GLY A 52 36.32 -10.04 -58.96
N CYS A 53 37.17 -10.85 -58.32
CA CYS A 53 36.75 -11.73 -57.22
C CYS A 53 36.51 -10.97 -55.91
N ASP A 54 35.50 -11.37 -55.15
CA ASP A 54 35.27 -11.03 -53.73
C ASP A 54 35.22 -9.52 -53.38
N ALA A 55 35.18 -8.62 -54.37
CA ALA A 55 35.18 -7.18 -54.16
C ALA A 55 33.90 -6.71 -53.43
N GLY A 56 32.80 -7.41 -53.66
CA GLY A 56 31.51 -7.21 -52.99
C GLY A 56 31.28 -8.12 -51.80
N SER A 57 32.29 -8.74 -51.18
CA SER A 57 32.06 -9.66 -50.05
C SER A 57 31.73 -8.93 -48.74
N PHE A 58 30.60 -8.19 -48.74
CA PHE A 58 30.08 -7.36 -47.64
C PHE A 58 29.85 -8.14 -46.33
N ASP A 59 29.76 -9.46 -46.41
CA ASP A 59 29.58 -10.35 -45.26
C ASP A 59 30.88 -10.75 -44.55
N THR A 60 32.05 -10.40 -45.11
CA THR A 60 33.36 -10.87 -44.60
C THR A 60 34.24 -9.77 -44.00
N GLN A 61 33.82 -8.51 -44.11
CA GLN A 61 34.51 -7.32 -43.62
C GLN A 61 33.47 -6.30 -43.15
N ASP A 62 33.87 -5.39 -42.26
CA ASP A 62 33.02 -4.28 -41.79
C ASP A 62 32.60 -3.33 -42.93
N VAL A 63 33.50 -3.12 -43.90
CA VAL A 63 33.23 -2.40 -45.16
C VAL A 63 34.02 -3.08 -46.28
N ALA A 64 33.39 -3.84 -47.17
CA ALA A 64 34.03 -4.36 -48.38
C ALA A 64 34.39 -3.23 -49.35
N ILE A 65 35.33 -3.45 -50.26
CA ILE A 65 35.74 -2.38 -51.18
C ILE A 65 34.60 -1.92 -52.10
N ALA A 66 33.66 -2.79 -52.47
CA ALA A 66 32.44 -2.39 -53.16
C ALA A 66 31.58 -1.41 -52.34
N GLU A 67 31.43 -1.67 -51.04
CA GLU A 67 30.72 -0.77 -50.13
C GLU A 67 31.47 0.56 -49.99
N GLN A 68 32.81 0.52 -49.87
CA GLN A 68 33.63 1.73 -49.81
C GLN A 68 33.43 2.64 -51.03
N PHE A 69 33.25 2.07 -52.24
CA PHE A 69 33.00 2.86 -53.45
C PHE A 69 31.67 3.61 -53.41
N VAL A 70 30.64 3.11 -52.71
CA VAL A 70 29.29 3.70 -52.72
C VAL A 70 28.95 4.51 -51.47
N VAL A 71 29.67 4.34 -50.35
CA VAL A 71 29.41 5.07 -49.09
C VAL A 71 30.36 6.24 -48.82
N SER A 72 31.48 6.33 -49.56
CA SER A 72 32.46 7.41 -49.36
C SER A 72 31.96 8.75 -49.93
N SER A 73 32.50 9.87 -49.43
CA SER A 73 32.14 11.22 -49.90
C SER A 73 32.46 11.47 -51.38
N GLY A 74 33.42 10.73 -51.94
CA GLY A 74 33.66 10.59 -53.38
C GLY A 74 33.66 9.11 -53.75
N GLY A 75 33.30 8.76 -54.97
CA GLY A 75 33.20 7.38 -55.42
C GLY A 75 32.13 7.17 -56.48
N ALA A 76 31.52 5.98 -56.46
CA ALA A 76 30.50 5.54 -57.40
C ALA A 76 29.08 5.79 -56.87
N ALA A 77 28.15 6.14 -57.75
CA ALA A 77 26.72 6.22 -57.42
C ALA A 77 26.09 4.83 -57.25
N ALA A 78 26.56 3.88 -58.06
CA ALA A 78 26.25 2.47 -57.94
C ALA A 78 27.39 1.64 -58.54
N ALA A 79 27.52 0.39 -58.07
CA ALA A 79 28.52 -0.53 -58.56
C ALA A 79 27.99 -1.97 -58.66
N VAL A 80 28.28 -2.67 -59.77
CA VAL A 80 28.08 -4.11 -59.89
C VAL A 80 29.41 -4.81 -59.62
N MET A 81 29.46 -5.63 -58.57
CA MET A 81 30.67 -6.37 -58.17
C MET A 81 30.32 -7.78 -57.68
N ASN A 82 31.27 -8.71 -57.78
CA ASN A 82 31.05 -10.07 -57.29
C ASN A 82 31.23 -10.16 -55.77
N THR A 83 30.24 -10.74 -55.08
CA THR A 83 30.32 -11.09 -53.65
C THR A 83 31.25 -12.29 -53.39
N ARG A 84 31.56 -13.06 -54.44
CA ARG A 84 32.43 -14.24 -54.44
C ARG A 84 33.37 -14.22 -55.65
N TYR A 85 33.90 -15.36 -56.05
CA TYR A 85 34.75 -15.48 -57.24
C TYR A 85 34.12 -14.89 -58.50
N GLY A 86 34.86 -14.01 -59.17
CA GLY A 86 34.63 -13.61 -60.55
C GLY A 86 35.29 -14.63 -61.47
N TRP A 87 34.49 -15.41 -62.17
CA TRP A 87 34.97 -16.49 -63.04
C TRP A 87 35.33 -15.98 -64.43
N TYR A 88 36.37 -16.58 -65.03
CA TYR A 88 36.80 -16.34 -66.41
C TYR A 88 37.23 -17.66 -67.06
N ALA A 89 37.27 -17.72 -68.40
CA ALA A 89 37.84 -18.84 -69.13
C ALA A 89 39.19 -18.43 -69.77
N PRO A 90 40.32 -19.07 -69.42
CA PRO A 90 41.61 -18.76 -70.03
C PRO A 90 41.57 -18.93 -71.57
N GLY A 91 41.90 -17.87 -72.30
CA GLY A 91 41.96 -17.90 -73.77
C GLY A 91 40.64 -17.65 -74.49
N SER A 92 39.53 -17.37 -73.77
CA SER A 92 38.24 -17.00 -74.36
C SER A 92 37.78 -15.62 -73.87
N THR A 93 37.30 -14.79 -74.77
CA THR A 93 36.56 -13.56 -74.47
C THR A 93 35.54 -13.36 -75.60
N PRO A 94 34.22 -13.44 -75.33
CA PRO A 94 33.60 -13.52 -74.00
C PRO A 94 33.61 -14.93 -73.37
N ALA A 95 33.56 -14.97 -72.03
CA ALA A 95 33.30 -16.16 -71.21
C ALA A 95 33.16 -15.81 -69.71
N GLY A 96 32.26 -16.48 -69.00
CA GLY A 96 32.13 -16.40 -67.54
C GLY A 96 31.51 -15.07 -67.09
N SER A 97 32.17 -14.36 -66.15
CA SER A 97 31.67 -13.06 -65.65
C SER A 97 31.59 -12.00 -66.75
N HIS A 98 32.31 -12.21 -67.84
CA HIS A 98 32.30 -11.33 -69.00
C HIS A 98 30.99 -11.43 -69.79
N ASP A 99 30.34 -12.60 -69.83
CA ASP A 99 29.03 -12.74 -70.49
C ASP A 99 27.97 -11.90 -69.76
N TYR A 100 27.97 -11.89 -68.42
CA TYR A 100 27.06 -11.05 -67.62
C TYR A 100 27.31 -9.56 -67.82
N ALA A 101 28.59 -9.14 -67.88
CA ALA A 101 28.91 -7.75 -68.16
C ALA A 101 28.45 -7.32 -69.57
N LEU A 102 28.53 -8.21 -70.56
CA LEU A 102 28.05 -7.92 -71.90
C LEU A 102 26.53 -7.77 -71.93
N GLU A 103 25.78 -8.72 -71.37
CA GLU A 103 24.31 -8.61 -71.37
C GLU A 103 23.85 -7.40 -70.54
N PHE A 104 24.55 -7.02 -69.45
CA PHE A 104 24.26 -5.79 -68.72
C PHE A 104 24.35 -4.53 -69.61
N PHE A 105 25.42 -4.42 -70.40
CA PHE A 105 25.56 -3.28 -71.31
C PHE A 105 24.69 -3.41 -72.57
N ASP A 106 24.31 -4.62 -72.97
CA ASP A 106 23.33 -4.85 -74.03
C ASP A 106 21.95 -4.31 -73.59
N ALA A 107 21.50 -4.67 -72.39
CA ALA A 107 20.29 -4.15 -71.77
C ALA A 107 20.27 -2.60 -71.77
N VAL A 108 21.38 -1.98 -71.34
CA VAL A 108 21.48 -0.51 -71.24
C VAL A 108 21.51 0.17 -72.62
N PHE A 109 22.34 -0.30 -73.55
CA PHE A 109 22.62 0.42 -74.79
C PHE A 109 21.78 -0.03 -75.99
N ASN A 110 21.33 -1.29 -76.03
CA ASN A 110 20.62 -1.86 -77.17
C ASN A 110 19.13 -2.12 -76.87
N GLU A 111 18.76 -2.38 -75.62
CA GLU A 111 17.36 -2.66 -75.25
C GLU A 111 16.63 -1.47 -74.61
N GLY A 112 17.38 -0.44 -74.21
CA GLY A 112 16.82 0.78 -73.59
C GLY A 112 16.47 0.61 -72.11
N ILE A 113 17.00 -0.42 -71.46
CA ILE A 113 16.81 -0.71 -70.03
C ILE A 113 17.83 0.13 -69.25
N GLY A 114 17.48 1.39 -69.00
CA GLY A 114 18.38 2.36 -68.36
C GLY A 114 18.51 2.22 -66.84
N ARG A 115 17.49 1.68 -66.15
CA ARG A 115 17.55 1.46 -64.69
C ARG A 115 18.54 0.35 -64.35
N VAL A 116 19.52 0.64 -63.49
CA VAL A 116 20.63 -0.28 -63.20
C VAL A 116 20.19 -1.58 -62.54
N GLY A 117 19.12 -1.56 -61.73
CA GLY A 117 18.52 -2.76 -61.15
C GLY A 117 17.89 -3.66 -62.23
N ASP A 118 17.11 -3.05 -63.13
CA ASP A 118 16.47 -3.73 -64.25
C ASP A 118 17.52 -4.32 -65.20
N ALA A 119 18.53 -3.53 -65.59
CA ALA A 119 19.62 -3.97 -66.45
C ALA A 119 20.45 -5.11 -65.83
N GLN A 120 20.68 -5.08 -64.50
CA GLN A 120 21.36 -6.17 -63.80
C GLN A 120 20.51 -7.43 -63.76
N ASN A 121 19.20 -7.30 -63.55
CA ASN A 121 18.29 -8.45 -63.57
C ASN A 121 18.18 -9.05 -64.98
N ASP A 122 18.05 -8.21 -66.00
CA ASP A 122 18.00 -8.61 -67.40
C ASP A 122 19.27 -9.38 -67.81
N SER A 123 20.46 -8.85 -67.46
CA SER A 123 21.73 -9.54 -67.70
C SER A 123 21.79 -10.96 -67.11
N LYS A 124 21.06 -11.18 -66.00
CA LYS A 124 20.95 -12.50 -65.36
C LYS A 124 19.96 -13.38 -66.11
N LEU A 125 18.81 -12.85 -66.51
CA LEU A 125 17.80 -13.59 -67.28
C LEU A 125 18.36 -14.08 -68.61
N ASP A 126 19.09 -13.25 -69.33
CA ASP A 126 19.70 -13.61 -70.61
C ASP A 126 20.82 -14.65 -70.47
N ASN A 127 21.49 -14.65 -69.32
CA ASN A 127 22.47 -15.68 -68.98
C ASN A 127 21.87 -16.93 -68.31
N LEU A 128 20.55 -16.98 -68.06
CA LEU A 128 19.93 -18.07 -67.29
C LEU A 128 20.11 -19.43 -67.95
N PHE A 129 20.07 -19.51 -69.28
CA PHE A 129 20.26 -20.77 -70.00
C PHE A 129 21.68 -21.36 -69.78
N ARG A 130 22.68 -20.52 -69.53
CA ARG A 130 24.08 -20.94 -69.29
C ARG A 130 24.23 -21.57 -67.90
N VAL A 131 23.41 -21.19 -66.92
CA VAL A 131 23.40 -21.72 -65.54
C VAL A 131 23.17 -23.24 -65.50
N GLY A 132 22.39 -23.79 -66.43
CA GLY A 132 22.12 -25.23 -66.53
C GLY A 132 23.25 -26.07 -67.17
N THR A 133 24.26 -25.43 -67.77
CA THR A 133 25.28 -26.10 -68.60
C THR A 133 26.65 -26.27 -67.94
N ASP A 134 27.05 -25.36 -67.04
CA ASP A 134 28.32 -25.40 -66.30
C ASP A 134 28.13 -24.79 -64.90
N GLY A 135 28.74 -25.41 -63.89
CA GLY A 135 28.63 -25.00 -62.49
C GLY A 135 29.18 -23.59 -62.19
N ALA A 136 30.11 -23.07 -63.01
CA ALA A 136 30.66 -21.72 -62.83
C ALA A 136 29.63 -20.61 -63.07
N TYR A 137 28.79 -20.73 -64.11
CA TYR A 137 27.75 -19.72 -64.42
C TYR A 137 26.70 -19.62 -63.33
N ARG A 138 26.37 -20.73 -62.66
CA ARG A 138 25.51 -20.71 -61.48
C ARG A 138 26.06 -19.81 -60.38
N TRP A 139 27.37 -19.87 -60.13
CA TRP A 139 27.98 -19.05 -59.09
C TRP A 139 28.07 -17.57 -59.47
N ILE A 140 28.38 -17.26 -60.74
CA ILE A 140 28.37 -15.88 -61.25
C ILE A 140 26.97 -15.27 -61.12
N HIS A 141 25.93 -16.02 -61.49
CA HIS A 141 24.53 -15.58 -61.42
C HIS A 141 24.13 -15.12 -60.02
N PHE A 142 24.60 -15.83 -59.00
CA PHE A 142 24.37 -15.49 -57.60
C PHE A 142 25.31 -14.42 -57.06
N SER A 143 26.56 -14.36 -57.52
CA SER A 143 27.57 -13.49 -56.92
C SER A 143 27.60 -12.07 -57.51
N ALA A 144 27.24 -11.89 -58.79
CA ALA A 144 27.18 -10.57 -59.42
C ALA A 144 26.05 -9.72 -58.79
N THR A 145 26.44 -8.79 -57.93
CA THR A 145 25.54 -8.04 -57.05
C THR A 145 25.68 -6.55 -57.29
N LEU A 146 24.53 -5.86 -57.36
CA LEU A 146 24.46 -4.41 -57.43
C LEU A 146 24.56 -3.82 -56.00
N PHE A 147 25.43 -2.83 -55.84
CA PHE A 147 25.59 -2.00 -54.66
C PHE A 147 25.19 -0.57 -55.02
N GLY A 148 24.36 0.08 -54.19
CA GLY A 148 23.73 1.37 -54.51
C GLY A 148 22.23 1.22 -54.75
N ASP A 149 21.61 2.28 -55.28
CA ASP A 149 20.16 2.34 -55.54
C ASP A 149 19.80 1.58 -56.84
N PRO A 150 18.96 0.53 -56.80
CA PRO A 150 18.50 -0.17 -58.00
C PRO A 150 17.65 0.69 -58.95
N GLU A 151 17.01 1.76 -58.48
CA GLU A 151 16.19 2.67 -59.30
C GLU A 151 17.03 3.71 -60.07
N LEU A 152 18.35 3.76 -59.83
CA LEU A 152 19.23 4.69 -60.55
C LEU A 152 19.19 4.43 -62.06
N THR A 153 18.87 5.46 -62.85
CA THR A 153 18.81 5.37 -64.31
C THR A 153 20.10 5.88 -64.96
N LEU A 154 20.76 5.03 -65.76
CA LEU A 154 21.88 5.42 -66.62
C LEU A 154 21.37 6.22 -67.82
N GLN A 155 21.91 7.42 -68.00
CA GLN A 155 21.62 8.24 -69.18
C GLN A 155 22.57 7.89 -70.32
N THR A 156 22.02 7.58 -71.50
CA THR A 156 22.79 7.28 -72.72
C THR A 156 22.64 8.41 -73.75
N GLY A 157 23.76 8.94 -74.27
CA GLY A 157 23.79 10.03 -75.26
C GLY A 157 24.55 11.29 -74.81
N ASP A 158 24.62 12.29 -75.68
CA ASP A 158 25.20 13.61 -75.36
C ASP A 158 24.28 14.33 -74.35
N TRP A 159 24.72 14.41 -73.10
CA TRP A 159 24.07 15.25 -72.10
C TRP A 159 24.35 16.72 -72.42
N ALA A 160 23.34 17.42 -72.97
CA ALA A 160 23.21 18.83 -72.72
C ALA A 160 22.53 18.95 -71.35
N PRO A 161 23.15 19.57 -70.32
CA PRO A 161 22.43 19.88 -69.09
C PRO A 161 21.14 20.58 -69.50
N PRO A 162 19.96 20.12 -69.01
CA PRO A 162 18.76 20.93 -69.09
C PRO A 162 19.14 22.33 -68.61
N PRO A 163 18.81 23.41 -69.33
CA PRO A 163 19.05 24.74 -68.79
C PRO A 163 18.33 24.81 -67.44
N ALA A 164 19.08 25.04 -66.36
CA ALA A 164 18.63 24.84 -64.99
C ALA A 164 17.32 25.61 -64.73
N THR A 165 16.20 24.91 -64.84
CA THR A 165 14.88 25.39 -64.45
C THR A 165 14.60 24.85 -63.07
N ALA A 166 14.58 25.73 -62.07
CA ALA A 166 14.46 25.29 -60.68
C ALA A 166 13.72 26.29 -59.81
N VAL A 167 13.09 25.78 -58.76
CA VAL A 167 12.48 26.57 -57.69
C VAL A 167 13.16 26.20 -56.37
N ARG A 168 13.63 27.20 -55.62
CA ARG A 168 14.38 27.02 -54.37
C ARG A 168 13.89 27.96 -53.27
N GLY A 169 14.00 27.50 -52.02
CA GLY A 169 13.68 28.30 -50.84
C GLY A 169 14.19 27.66 -49.55
N GLN A 170 13.83 28.25 -48.42
CA GLN A 170 14.12 27.75 -47.08
C GLN A 170 12.87 27.75 -46.20
N VAL A 171 12.84 26.88 -45.19
CA VAL A 171 11.85 26.91 -44.12
C VAL A 171 12.53 27.33 -42.82
N TRP A 172 11.92 28.25 -42.07
CA TRP A 172 12.48 28.89 -40.87
C TRP A 172 11.57 28.74 -39.64
N ASP A 173 12.18 28.67 -38.45
CA ASP A 173 11.49 28.69 -37.15
C ASP A 173 11.26 30.14 -36.71
N ASP A 174 10.08 30.67 -37.03
CA ASP A 174 9.61 31.96 -36.54
C ASP A 174 9.29 31.81 -35.05
N SER A 175 10.28 32.11 -34.23
CA SER A 175 10.34 31.68 -32.84
C SER A 175 9.41 32.49 -31.94
N ASP A 176 9.08 33.73 -32.34
CA ASP A 176 8.12 34.58 -31.62
C ASP A 176 6.74 34.64 -32.28
N GLY A 177 6.64 34.11 -33.51
CA GLY A 177 5.40 33.89 -34.23
C GLY A 177 4.79 35.17 -34.79
N ASP A 178 5.61 36.17 -35.12
CA ASP A 178 5.17 37.48 -35.61
C ASP A 178 5.04 37.57 -37.14
N GLY A 179 5.46 36.52 -37.86
CA GLY A 179 5.41 36.42 -39.32
C GLY A 179 6.58 37.09 -40.04
N VAL A 180 7.64 37.47 -39.33
CA VAL A 180 8.86 38.11 -39.87
C VAL A 180 10.08 37.26 -39.53
N LEU A 181 10.96 37.03 -40.51
CA LEU A 181 12.24 36.37 -40.25
C LEU A 181 13.20 37.32 -39.51
N ASP A 182 13.49 37.01 -38.26
CA ASP A 182 14.30 37.84 -37.36
C ASP A 182 15.75 37.35 -37.16
N PRO A 183 16.69 38.26 -36.80
CA PRO A 183 18.08 37.87 -36.52
C PRO A 183 18.18 36.91 -35.31
N GLY A 184 18.44 35.64 -35.58
CA GLY A 184 18.62 34.60 -34.56
C GLY A 184 17.67 33.41 -34.70
N GLU A 185 16.69 33.51 -35.59
CA GLU A 185 15.76 32.43 -35.91
C GLU A 185 16.45 31.34 -36.74
N PRO A 186 16.43 30.07 -36.27
CA PRO A 186 17.13 29.00 -36.95
C PRO A 186 16.34 28.49 -38.16
N PRO A 187 17.02 27.96 -39.19
CA PRO A 187 16.36 27.23 -40.25
C PRO A 187 15.76 25.90 -39.74
N LEU A 188 14.67 25.44 -40.35
CA LEU A 188 14.00 24.19 -40.01
C LEU A 188 14.30 23.10 -41.03
N ALA A 189 15.06 22.10 -40.57
CA ALA A 189 15.31 20.88 -41.30
C ALA A 189 14.11 19.91 -41.27
N GLN A 190 14.11 18.95 -42.18
CA GLN A 190 13.10 17.89 -42.30
C GLN A 190 11.64 18.36 -42.47
N GLN A 191 11.45 19.57 -42.96
CA GLN A 191 10.14 20.07 -43.36
C GLN A 191 9.84 19.61 -44.79
N VAL A 192 8.59 19.25 -45.05
CA VAL A 192 8.15 18.80 -46.38
C VAL A 192 7.60 19.99 -47.15
N VAL A 193 8.17 20.27 -48.32
CA VAL A 193 7.70 21.27 -49.29
C VAL A 193 7.27 20.53 -50.54
N TYR A 194 6.18 20.94 -51.19
CA TYR A 194 5.63 20.26 -52.36
C TYR A 194 5.10 21.25 -53.41
N LEU A 195 5.00 20.76 -54.65
CA LEU A 195 4.33 21.44 -55.75
C LEU A 195 2.87 20.97 -55.80
N ASP A 196 1.96 21.86 -55.43
CA ASP A 196 0.50 21.64 -55.49
C ASP A 196 0.04 21.78 -56.95
N LEU A 197 0.11 20.69 -57.70
CA LEU A 197 -0.14 20.66 -59.15
C LEU A 197 -1.64 20.68 -59.46
N ASN A 198 -2.46 20.14 -58.57
CA ASN A 198 -3.92 20.10 -58.76
C ASN A 198 -4.67 21.24 -58.03
N GLY A 199 -3.97 22.04 -57.22
CA GLY A 199 -4.48 23.24 -56.58
C GLY A 199 -5.35 22.98 -55.35
N ASN A 200 -5.28 21.79 -54.74
CA ASN A 200 -6.14 21.39 -53.62
C ASN A 200 -5.57 21.75 -52.24
N GLY A 201 -4.32 22.23 -52.19
CA GLY A 201 -3.64 22.61 -50.95
C GLY A 201 -3.23 21.45 -50.04
N ARG A 202 -3.09 20.24 -50.57
CA ARG A 202 -2.62 19.05 -49.85
C ARG A 202 -1.57 18.33 -50.68
N LEU A 203 -0.52 17.85 -50.03
CA LEU A 203 0.43 16.95 -50.67
C LEU A 203 -0.27 15.63 -50.95
N ASP A 204 -0.47 15.32 -52.23
CA ASP A 204 -1.07 14.06 -52.65
C ASP A 204 0.00 13.01 -53.00
N ARG A 205 -0.24 11.79 -52.51
CA ARG A 205 0.58 10.58 -52.78
C ARG A 205 -0.27 9.33 -53.05
N ASP A 206 -1.58 9.46 -52.90
CA ASP A 206 -2.52 8.38 -53.11
C ASP A 206 -3.12 8.50 -54.52
N PRO A 207 -3.33 7.37 -55.22
CA PRO A 207 -3.99 7.40 -56.52
C PRO A 207 -5.39 8.00 -56.44
N LEU A 208 -5.74 8.86 -57.41
CA LEU A 208 -7.08 9.41 -57.54
C LEU A 208 -8.01 8.35 -58.13
N VAL A 209 -8.90 7.80 -57.29
CA VAL A 209 -9.83 6.73 -57.68
C VAL A 209 -11.22 7.30 -57.96
N TYR A 210 -11.69 7.10 -59.19
CA TYR A 210 -13.05 7.41 -59.62
C TYR A 210 -13.79 6.10 -59.85
N SER A 211 -14.97 5.94 -59.25
CA SER A 211 -15.72 4.68 -59.33
C SER A 211 -17.16 4.87 -59.78
N GLN A 212 -17.68 3.86 -60.47
CA GLN A 212 -19.07 3.74 -60.87
C GLN A 212 -19.59 2.39 -60.39
N SER A 213 -20.50 2.44 -59.40
CA SER A 213 -21.07 1.25 -58.75
C SER A 213 -22.56 1.03 -59.07
N THR A 214 -23.13 1.81 -59.99
CA THR A 214 -24.49 1.57 -60.48
C THR A 214 -24.47 0.33 -61.35
N ALA A 215 -25.00 -0.77 -60.82
CA ALA A 215 -24.95 -2.04 -61.52
C ALA A 215 -25.89 -2.07 -62.73
N LEU A 216 -25.38 -2.54 -63.87
CA LEU A 216 -26.09 -2.62 -65.15
C LEU A 216 -26.17 -4.07 -65.63
N ASP A 217 -27.38 -4.53 -65.94
CA ASP A 217 -27.58 -5.84 -66.54
C ASP A 217 -27.01 -5.85 -67.98
N LEU A 218 -26.26 -6.89 -68.31
CA LEU A 218 -25.70 -7.08 -69.63
C LEU A 218 -26.79 -7.55 -70.60
N ILE A 219 -26.78 -6.99 -71.80
CA ILE A 219 -27.71 -7.37 -72.87
C ILE A 219 -27.10 -8.57 -73.58
N ASP A 220 -27.80 -9.72 -73.52
CA ASP A 220 -27.45 -10.94 -74.27
C ASP A 220 -27.27 -10.61 -75.76
N ASN A 221 -26.13 -10.99 -76.34
CA ASN A 221 -25.70 -10.62 -77.69
C ASN A 221 -25.88 -9.11 -78.01
N GLY A 222 -25.45 -8.24 -77.09
CA GLY A 222 -25.63 -6.78 -77.15
C GLY A 222 -24.47 -5.98 -76.58
N VAL A 223 -24.68 -4.66 -76.44
CA VAL A 223 -23.67 -3.73 -75.90
C VAL A 223 -24.26 -2.96 -74.74
N VAL A 224 -23.53 -2.90 -73.63
CA VAL A 224 -23.81 -2.06 -72.47
C VAL A 224 -22.68 -1.05 -72.30
N THR A 225 -23.03 0.20 -72.01
CA THR A 225 -22.07 1.27 -71.76
C THR A 225 -22.34 1.88 -70.39
N SER A 226 -21.29 1.98 -69.57
CA SER A 226 -21.30 2.67 -68.29
C SER A 226 -20.42 3.91 -68.37
N THR A 227 -20.85 5.03 -67.77
CA THR A 227 -20.13 6.30 -67.81
C THR A 227 -19.58 6.69 -66.43
N LEU A 228 -18.43 7.33 -66.42
CA LEU A 228 -17.74 7.83 -65.22
C LEU A 228 -17.18 9.23 -65.50
N ASP A 229 -17.59 10.22 -64.71
CA ASP A 229 -17.08 11.59 -64.85
C ASP A 229 -15.83 11.76 -63.97
N VAL A 230 -14.73 12.20 -64.59
CA VAL A 230 -13.42 12.43 -63.96
C VAL A 230 -13.09 13.92 -64.01
N SER A 231 -12.58 14.47 -62.91
CA SER A 231 -12.16 15.88 -62.82
C SER A 231 -11.07 16.08 -61.78
N GLY A 232 -10.10 16.95 -62.04
CA GLY A 232 -9.04 17.31 -61.08
C GLY A 232 -7.79 16.44 -61.17
N VAL A 233 -7.63 15.65 -62.24
CA VAL A 233 -6.45 14.80 -62.48
C VAL A 233 -5.45 15.50 -63.40
N GLY A 234 -5.93 16.27 -64.38
CA GLY A 234 -5.05 16.93 -65.36
C GLY A 234 -4.60 15.98 -66.48
N SER A 235 -3.30 15.88 -66.74
CA SER A 235 -2.74 14.95 -67.75
C SER A 235 -2.44 13.58 -67.16
N ILE A 236 -2.79 12.51 -67.88
CA ILE A 236 -2.54 11.14 -67.44
C ILE A 236 -1.05 10.85 -67.41
N ASP A 237 -0.49 10.49 -66.25
CA ASP A 237 0.86 9.89 -66.16
C ASP A 237 0.76 8.36 -66.23
N GLU A 238 -0.03 7.79 -65.34
CA GLU A 238 -0.29 6.35 -65.24
C GLU A 238 -1.72 6.11 -64.73
N LEU A 239 -2.34 5.02 -65.18
CA LEU A 239 -3.68 4.65 -64.73
C LEU A 239 -3.90 3.14 -64.64
N GLU A 240 -4.82 2.74 -63.77
CA GLU A 240 -5.31 1.36 -63.62
C GLU A 240 -6.83 1.32 -63.74
N VAL A 241 -7.37 0.19 -64.22
CA VAL A 241 -8.83 -0.02 -64.30
C VAL A 241 -9.23 -1.22 -63.46
N ARG A 242 -10.09 -1.02 -62.46
CA ARG A 242 -10.68 -2.12 -61.68
C ARG A 242 -12.07 -2.46 -62.18
N LEU A 243 -12.37 -3.76 -62.32
CA LEU A 243 -13.63 -4.29 -62.84
C LEU A 243 -14.20 -5.37 -61.92
N ASN A 244 -15.49 -5.24 -61.60
CA ASN A 244 -16.29 -6.29 -60.99
C ASN A 244 -17.52 -6.56 -61.86
N LEU A 245 -17.53 -7.73 -62.50
CA LEU A 245 -18.53 -8.13 -63.48
C LEU A 245 -18.84 -9.61 -63.33
N THR A 246 -20.11 -9.95 -63.15
CA THR A 246 -20.59 -11.34 -63.12
C THR A 246 -21.08 -11.76 -64.50
N HIS A 247 -20.60 -12.88 -65.02
CA HIS A 247 -21.05 -13.48 -66.27
C HIS A 247 -20.77 -14.98 -66.26
N THR A 248 -21.68 -15.79 -66.79
CA THR A 248 -21.56 -17.25 -66.83
C THR A 248 -20.52 -17.76 -67.83
N TYR A 249 -20.10 -16.95 -68.81
CA TYR A 249 -19.03 -17.27 -69.77
C TYR A 249 -18.21 -16.03 -70.14
N THR A 250 -16.99 -15.87 -69.60
CA THR A 250 -16.18 -14.65 -69.87
C THR A 250 -15.67 -14.56 -71.30
N ALA A 251 -15.59 -15.69 -72.02
CA ALA A 251 -15.13 -15.73 -73.42
C ALA A 251 -16.11 -15.07 -74.41
N ASP A 252 -17.33 -14.76 -74.00
CA ASP A 252 -18.32 -14.07 -74.83
C ASP A 252 -18.14 -12.56 -74.81
N LEU A 253 -17.38 -12.03 -73.84
CA LEU A 253 -17.26 -10.60 -73.59
C LEU A 253 -16.09 -9.94 -74.33
N GLN A 254 -16.33 -8.71 -74.80
CA GLN A 254 -15.33 -7.72 -75.18
C GLN A 254 -15.50 -6.47 -74.32
N ILE A 255 -14.46 -6.09 -73.58
CA ILE A 255 -14.49 -5.00 -72.58
C ILE A 255 -13.49 -3.93 -73.02
N THR A 256 -14.00 -2.73 -73.33
CA THR A 256 -13.23 -1.61 -73.87
C THR A 256 -13.37 -0.37 -72.99
N LEU A 257 -12.25 0.22 -72.59
CA LEU A 257 -12.20 1.56 -71.98
C LEU A 257 -12.17 2.62 -73.08
N ILE A 258 -12.94 3.69 -72.91
CA ILE A 258 -12.98 4.84 -73.82
C ILE A 258 -12.66 6.10 -73.02
N ALA A 259 -11.57 6.76 -73.40
CA ALA A 259 -11.11 8.02 -72.81
C ALA A 259 -11.95 9.23 -73.28
N PRO A 260 -11.89 10.38 -72.57
CA PRO A 260 -12.66 11.58 -72.93
C PRO A 260 -12.35 12.14 -74.31
N ASP A 261 -11.13 11.92 -74.80
CA ASP A 261 -10.68 12.30 -76.16
C ASP A 261 -11.17 11.34 -77.26
N GLY A 262 -11.83 10.24 -76.87
CA GLY A 262 -12.36 9.20 -77.77
C GLY A 262 -11.40 8.03 -78.03
N THR A 263 -10.20 8.03 -77.45
CA THR A 263 -9.25 6.91 -77.55
C THR A 263 -9.86 5.65 -76.92
N ARG A 264 -9.73 4.50 -77.60
CA ARG A 264 -10.33 3.22 -77.19
C ARG A 264 -9.25 2.20 -76.87
N VAL A 265 -9.31 1.58 -75.70
CA VAL A 265 -8.35 0.56 -75.22
C VAL A 265 -9.09 -0.72 -74.85
N LEU A 266 -8.79 -1.81 -75.56
CA LEU A 266 -9.34 -3.13 -75.28
C LEU A 266 -8.67 -3.72 -74.03
N LEU A 267 -9.43 -3.84 -72.96
CA LEU A 267 -8.95 -4.39 -71.68
C LEU A 267 -8.91 -5.92 -71.73
N ALA A 268 -10.02 -6.54 -72.14
CA ALA A 268 -10.17 -7.98 -72.24
C ALA A 268 -11.16 -8.36 -73.37
N GLY A 269 -10.91 -9.47 -74.06
CA GLY A 269 -11.73 -9.91 -75.17
C GLY A 269 -11.55 -11.40 -75.44
N ASN A 270 -12.63 -12.16 -75.36
CA ASN A 270 -12.64 -13.60 -75.66
C ASN A 270 -11.67 -14.43 -74.78
N VAL A 271 -11.55 -14.07 -73.50
CA VAL A 271 -10.63 -14.68 -72.52
C VAL A 271 -11.37 -15.53 -71.47
N GLY A 272 -10.67 -16.48 -70.84
CA GLY A 272 -11.17 -17.27 -69.71
C GLY A 272 -11.93 -18.55 -70.07
N GLY A 273 -12.08 -18.86 -71.36
CA GLY A 273 -12.73 -20.09 -71.83
C GLY A 273 -14.17 -20.23 -71.32
N SER A 274 -14.51 -21.39 -70.74
CA SER A 274 -15.82 -21.64 -70.12
C SER A 274 -15.91 -21.17 -68.66
N GLY A 275 -14.96 -20.36 -68.19
CA GLY A 275 -14.96 -19.85 -66.82
C GLY A 275 -15.80 -18.58 -66.67
N ASN A 276 -16.11 -18.25 -65.41
CA ASN A 276 -17.12 -17.25 -65.07
C ASN A 276 -16.46 -16.04 -64.38
N ASN A 277 -17.02 -14.86 -64.60
CA ASN A 277 -16.75 -13.61 -63.86
C ASN A 277 -15.36 -12.94 -64.02
N PHE A 278 -15.38 -11.62 -63.88
CA PHE A 278 -14.25 -10.76 -63.53
C PHE A 278 -14.50 -10.27 -62.10
N SER A 279 -13.79 -10.85 -61.13
CA SER A 279 -14.02 -10.62 -59.70
C SER A 279 -12.91 -9.75 -59.14
N ASP A 280 -13.17 -8.44 -59.04
CA ASP A 280 -12.17 -7.45 -58.62
C ASP A 280 -10.88 -7.53 -59.47
N THR A 281 -11.05 -7.69 -60.78
CA THR A 281 -9.94 -7.71 -61.73
C THR A 281 -9.36 -6.31 -61.89
N VAL A 282 -8.04 -6.15 -61.79
CA VAL A 282 -7.35 -4.88 -62.04
C VAL A 282 -6.56 -5.00 -63.33
N PHE A 283 -6.69 -4.03 -64.22
CA PHE A 283 -5.88 -3.88 -65.42
C PHE A 283 -4.80 -2.83 -65.18
N SER A 284 -3.54 -3.25 -65.28
CA SER A 284 -2.35 -2.41 -65.08
C SER A 284 -1.25 -2.85 -66.05
N ASP A 285 -0.55 -1.90 -66.67
CA ASP A 285 0.53 -2.20 -67.62
C ASP A 285 1.74 -2.87 -66.94
N ASP A 286 1.91 -2.62 -65.64
CA ASP A 286 3.02 -3.15 -64.81
C ASP A 286 2.77 -4.57 -64.28
N ALA A 287 1.59 -5.15 -64.53
CA ALA A 287 1.28 -6.49 -64.04
C ALA A 287 2.15 -7.58 -64.68
N ASP A 288 2.50 -8.64 -63.96
CA ASP A 288 3.34 -9.72 -64.51
C ASP A 288 2.64 -10.59 -65.57
N VAL A 289 1.31 -10.78 -65.43
CA VAL A 289 0.53 -11.74 -66.22
C VAL A 289 -0.40 -11.00 -67.17
N ALA A 290 -0.30 -11.24 -68.48
CA ALA A 290 -1.27 -10.72 -69.43
C ALA A 290 -2.64 -11.38 -69.26
N ILE A 291 -3.74 -10.65 -69.49
CA ILE A 291 -5.09 -11.17 -69.28
C ILE A 291 -5.39 -12.44 -70.10
N GLN A 292 -4.76 -12.60 -71.26
CA GLN A 292 -4.87 -13.81 -72.10
C GLN A 292 -4.24 -15.06 -71.45
N GLY A 293 -3.29 -14.87 -70.54
CA GLY A 293 -2.65 -15.94 -69.76
C GLY A 293 -3.35 -16.23 -68.43
N GLY A 294 -4.33 -15.41 -68.04
CA GLY A 294 -5.14 -15.62 -66.83
C GLY A 294 -6.26 -16.66 -67.03
N ALA A 295 -6.85 -17.09 -65.92
CA ALA A 295 -8.01 -18.00 -65.91
C ALA A 295 -9.17 -17.40 -65.11
N ALA A 296 -10.40 -17.65 -65.57
CA ALA A 296 -11.60 -17.18 -64.89
C ALA A 296 -11.97 -18.08 -63.68
N PRO A 297 -12.50 -17.53 -62.56
CA PRO A 297 -12.77 -16.11 -62.32
C PRO A 297 -11.50 -15.28 -62.25
N PHE A 298 -11.44 -14.22 -63.05
CA PHE A 298 -10.27 -13.34 -63.08
C PHE A 298 -10.21 -12.56 -61.77
N THR A 299 -9.22 -12.85 -60.95
CA THR A 299 -8.99 -12.23 -59.64
C THR A 299 -7.53 -11.76 -59.59
N GLY A 300 -7.30 -10.52 -59.15
CA GLY A 300 -5.97 -9.92 -59.14
C GLY A 300 -5.67 -8.99 -60.32
N VAL A 301 -4.39 -8.70 -60.53
CA VAL A 301 -3.89 -7.69 -61.49
C VAL A 301 -3.39 -8.35 -62.77
N PHE A 302 -3.79 -7.84 -63.93
CA PHE A 302 -3.42 -8.38 -65.25
C PHE A 302 -3.04 -7.26 -66.21
N ARG A 303 -2.09 -7.53 -67.12
CA ARG A 303 -1.84 -6.62 -68.26
C ARG A 303 -3.02 -6.69 -69.21
N PRO A 304 -3.60 -5.55 -69.61
CA PRO A 304 -4.71 -5.52 -70.56
C PRO A 304 -4.26 -6.00 -71.95
N MET A 305 -5.24 -6.34 -72.81
CA MET A 305 -4.92 -6.77 -74.18
C MET A 305 -4.26 -5.68 -75.02
N GLN A 306 -4.59 -4.42 -74.75
CA GLN A 306 -3.91 -3.24 -75.28
C GLN A 306 -3.39 -2.40 -74.09
N PRO A 307 -2.14 -1.91 -74.14
CA PRO A 307 -1.55 -1.17 -73.03
C PRO A 307 -2.30 0.12 -72.74
N LEU A 308 -2.48 0.45 -71.47
CA LEU A 308 -3.10 1.69 -70.99
C LEU A 308 -2.19 2.90 -71.22
N GLY A 309 -0.87 2.71 -71.28
CA GLY A 309 0.15 3.75 -71.51
C GLY A 309 0.00 4.50 -72.83
N VAL A 310 -0.83 4.01 -73.77
CA VAL A 310 -1.26 4.78 -74.95
C VAL A 310 -2.00 6.07 -74.60
N LEU A 311 -2.51 6.17 -73.37
CA LEU A 311 -3.22 7.34 -72.83
C LEU A 311 -2.29 8.31 -72.10
N ARG A 312 -0.99 7.99 -71.92
CA ARG A 312 -0.05 8.86 -71.22
C ARG A 312 0.08 10.21 -71.94
N GLY A 313 -0.01 11.30 -71.17
CA GLY A 313 0.06 12.68 -71.62
C GLY A 313 -1.25 13.24 -72.19
N THR A 314 -2.33 12.45 -72.32
CA THR A 314 -3.64 12.99 -72.73
C THR A 314 -4.41 13.53 -71.52
N PRO A 315 -5.42 14.41 -71.72
CA PRO A 315 -6.25 14.91 -70.63
C PRO A 315 -7.10 13.79 -70.00
N ALA A 316 -7.02 13.64 -68.67
CA ALA A 316 -7.82 12.71 -67.88
C ALA A 316 -9.22 13.24 -67.57
N ASP A 317 -9.35 14.57 -67.45
CA ASP A 317 -10.58 15.23 -67.07
C ASP A 317 -11.64 15.15 -68.18
N GLY A 318 -12.82 14.65 -67.82
CA GLY A 318 -13.94 14.47 -68.74
C GLY A 318 -14.69 13.16 -68.50
N GLN A 319 -15.60 12.83 -69.42
CA GLN A 319 -16.44 11.63 -69.30
C GLN A 319 -15.73 10.42 -69.91
N TRP A 320 -15.43 9.43 -69.07
CA TRP A 320 -14.96 8.11 -69.45
C TRP A 320 -16.13 7.16 -69.69
N ARG A 321 -15.92 6.16 -70.56
CA ARG A 321 -16.91 5.12 -70.81
C ARG A 321 -16.30 3.73 -70.77
N LEU A 322 -16.95 2.80 -70.08
CA LEU A 322 -16.67 1.37 -70.16
C LEU A 322 -17.73 0.74 -71.06
N GLU A 323 -17.31 0.20 -72.20
CA GLU A 323 -18.16 -0.49 -73.17
C GLU A 323 -17.94 -1.99 -73.05
N ILE A 324 -19.01 -2.72 -72.73
CA ILE A 324 -19.01 -4.18 -72.59
C ILE A 324 -19.94 -4.74 -73.66
N ARG A 325 -19.38 -5.56 -74.54
CA ARG A 325 -20.12 -6.24 -75.61
C ARG A 325 -20.15 -7.73 -75.35
N ASP A 326 -21.35 -8.28 -75.25
CA ASP A 326 -21.57 -9.72 -75.35
C ASP A 326 -21.68 -10.10 -76.84
N THR A 327 -20.91 -11.09 -77.25
CA THR A 327 -20.78 -11.51 -78.65
C THR A 327 -21.47 -12.83 -78.96
N MET A 328 -22.05 -13.51 -77.97
CA MET A 328 -22.77 -14.77 -78.13
C MET A 328 -24.18 -14.69 -77.51
N PRO A 329 -25.13 -15.53 -77.96
CA PRO A 329 -26.44 -15.65 -77.31
C PRO A 329 -26.41 -16.58 -76.08
N TRP A 330 -27.50 -16.60 -75.29
CA TRP A 330 -27.88 -17.60 -74.25
C TRP A 330 -27.40 -17.37 -72.82
N ASP A 331 -26.41 -16.50 -72.62
CA ASP A 331 -25.88 -16.16 -71.31
C ASP A 331 -26.22 -14.71 -70.96
N THR A 332 -26.32 -14.41 -69.67
CA THR A 332 -26.53 -13.03 -69.20
C THR A 332 -25.58 -12.76 -68.06
N GLY A 333 -25.31 -11.49 -67.81
CA GLY A 333 -24.51 -11.09 -66.67
C GLY A 333 -24.84 -9.68 -66.21
N ARG A 334 -23.96 -9.16 -65.38
CA ARG A 334 -24.13 -7.86 -64.75
C ARG A 334 -22.78 -7.21 -64.53
N LEU A 335 -22.65 -5.96 -64.98
CA LEU A 335 -21.59 -5.08 -64.50
C LEU A 335 -22.00 -4.64 -63.09
N ASN A 336 -21.21 -5.00 -62.08
CA ASN A 336 -21.49 -4.65 -60.69
C ASN A 336 -20.86 -3.30 -60.33
N SER A 337 -19.58 -3.13 -60.67
CA SER A 337 -18.85 -1.87 -60.52
C SER A 337 -17.60 -1.84 -61.38
N TRP A 338 -17.11 -0.64 -61.65
CA TRP A 338 -15.77 -0.42 -62.19
C TRP A 338 -15.18 0.89 -61.66
N ALA A 339 -13.87 1.01 -61.71
CA ALA A 339 -13.15 2.21 -61.28
C ALA A 339 -11.92 2.47 -62.16
N ILE A 340 -11.54 3.74 -62.27
CA ILE A 340 -10.26 4.18 -62.82
C ILE A 340 -9.46 4.79 -61.67
N SER A 341 -8.21 4.38 -61.53
CA SER A 341 -7.26 4.93 -60.59
C SER A 341 -6.17 5.66 -61.39
N PHE A 342 -5.90 6.92 -61.07
CA PHE A 342 -4.81 7.68 -61.69
C PHE A 342 -3.70 7.90 -60.66
N ARG A 343 -2.45 7.75 -61.08
CA ARG A 343 -1.31 8.14 -60.24
C ARG A 343 -1.34 9.66 -60.03
N ASN A 344 -1.13 10.11 -58.80
CA ASN A 344 -1.21 11.52 -58.39
C ASN A 344 -0.04 11.87 -57.45
N ASP A 345 1.18 11.51 -57.85
CA ASP A 345 2.37 11.80 -57.07
C ASP A 345 2.82 13.25 -57.33
N GLU A 346 2.58 14.14 -56.38
CA GLU A 346 3.08 15.50 -56.44
C GLU A 346 4.57 15.57 -56.08
N PRO A 347 5.40 16.31 -56.86
CA PRO A 347 6.80 16.50 -56.51
C PRO A 347 6.94 17.16 -55.14
N PHE A 348 7.74 16.56 -54.25
CA PHE A 348 8.07 17.12 -52.95
C PHE A 348 9.57 17.11 -52.70
N ALA A 349 10.02 18.01 -51.83
CA ALA A 349 11.36 18.10 -51.31
C ALA A 349 11.30 18.13 -49.77
N VAL A 350 12.31 17.53 -49.14
CA VAL A 350 12.49 17.59 -47.69
C VAL A 350 13.64 18.56 -47.41
N THR A 351 13.45 19.51 -46.50
CA THR A 351 14.48 20.51 -46.22
C THR A 351 15.74 19.88 -45.62
N ALA A 352 16.91 20.35 -46.06
CA ALA A 352 18.21 19.98 -45.54
C ALA A 352 18.45 20.56 -44.12
N GLU A 353 19.60 20.26 -43.51
CA GLU A 353 19.96 20.73 -42.16
C GLU A 353 19.95 22.27 -42.04
N ASP A 354 20.24 22.97 -43.13
CA ASP A 354 20.18 24.43 -43.24
C ASP A 354 18.80 24.97 -43.67
N GLY A 355 17.76 24.13 -43.61
CA GLY A 355 16.38 24.45 -43.97
C GLY A 355 16.12 24.62 -45.46
N SER A 356 17.10 24.40 -46.34
CA SER A 356 16.96 24.60 -47.78
C SER A 356 16.23 23.46 -48.48
N TYR A 357 15.46 23.79 -49.52
CA TYR A 357 14.83 22.84 -50.44
C TYR A 357 14.95 23.29 -51.90
N SER A 358 14.84 22.34 -52.83
CA SER A 358 14.91 22.61 -54.27
C SER A 358 14.06 21.64 -55.10
N PHE A 359 13.34 22.18 -56.08
CA PHE A 359 12.76 21.44 -57.20
C PHE A 359 13.56 21.73 -58.47
N GLU A 360 14.27 20.74 -59.00
CA GLU A 360 15.16 20.87 -60.16
C GLU A 360 14.53 20.26 -61.42
N GLY A 361 14.90 20.77 -62.60
CA GLY A 361 14.48 20.19 -63.89
C GLY A 361 13.01 20.42 -64.26
N LEU A 362 12.37 21.43 -63.69
CA LEU A 362 10.95 21.73 -63.95
C LEU A 362 10.72 22.24 -65.37
N ALA A 363 9.59 21.88 -65.99
CA ALA A 363 9.19 22.46 -67.27
C ALA A 363 8.84 23.96 -67.10
N PRO A 364 8.94 24.79 -68.15
CA PRO A 364 8.42 26.15 -68.09
C PRO A 364 6.92 26.13 -67.81
N GLY A 365 6.45 26.87 -66.80
CA GLY A 365 5.05 26.84 -66.36
C GLY A 365 4.83 27.60 -65.06
N ASP A 366 3.56 27.64 -64.65
CA ASP A 366 3.15 28.20 -63.36
C ASP A 366 3.04 27.08 -62.33
N TYR A 367 3.64 27.27 -61.16
CA TYR A 367 3.68 26.32 -60.05
C TYR A 367 3.12 26.95 -58.78
N MET A 368 2.42 26.17 -57.97
CA MET A 368 2.05 26.53 -56.60
C MET A 368 2.94 25.76 -55.64
N VAL A 369 3.81 26.44 -54.90
CA VAL A 369 4.70 25.81 -53.91
C VAL A 369 4.07 25.93 -52.52
N ARG A 370 4.00 24.83 -51.78
CA ARG A 370 3.43 24.80 -50.42
C ARG A 370 4.32 24.00 -49.50
N HIS A 371 4.20 24.18 -48.19
CA HIS A 371 4.81 23.30 -47.21
C HIS A 371 3.75 22.59 -46.36
N VAL A 372 4.10 21.44 -45.82
CA VAL A 372 3.27 20.72 -44.86
C VAL A 372 3.55 21.30 -43.48
N VAL A 373 2.59 22.04 -42.93
CA VAL A 373 2.67 22.52 -41.54
C VAL A 373 2.62 21.31 -40.60
N GLY A 374 3.73 21.01 -39.93
CA GLY A 374 3.82 19.87 -39.03
C GLY A 374 2.87 19.96 -37.83
N GLU A 375 2.47 18.81 -37.28
CA GLU A 375 1.62 18.76 -36.08
C GLU A 375 2.28 19.52 -34.91
N GLY A 376 1.57 20.49 -34.35
CA GLY A 376 2.11 21.36 -33.30
C GLY A 376 2.94 22.54 -33.80
N TYR A 377 2.92 22.84 -35.10
CA TYR A 377 3.41 24.08 -35.70
C TYR A 377 2.25 24.83 -36.37
N ARG A 378 2.43 26.13 -36.61
CA ARG A 378 1.53 26.98 -37.40
C ARG A 378 2.34 27.74 -38.43
N ASP A 379 1.78 27.94 -39.62
CA ASP A 379 2.30 28.89 -40.60
C ASP A 379 2.05 30.31 -40.08
N THR A 380 3.09 31.13 -40.00
CA THR A 380 3.02 32.50 -39.48
C THR A 380 3.01 33.56 -40.58
N LEU A 381 3.30 33.20 -41.84
CA LEU A 381 3.14 34.09 -42.99
C LEU A 381 1.66 34.28 -43.36
N GLY A 382 0.81 33.32 -43.01
CA GLY A 382 -0.63 33.37 -43.31
C GLY A 382 -0.96 33.22 -44.79
N GLU A 383 -0.02 32.72 -45.61
CA GLU A 383 -0.21 32.44 -47.03
C GLU A 383 -0.39 30.93 -47.22
N GLU A 384 -1.47 30.48 -47.88
CA GLU A 384 -1.69 29.04 -48.09
C GLU A 384 -0.67 28.40 -49.06
N GLY A 385 0.18 29.20 -49.72
CA GLY A 385 1.16 28.75 -50.70
C GLY A 385 1.77 29.92 -51.46
N ARG A 386 2.85 29.67 -52.21
CA ARG A 386 3.56 30.65 -53.03
C ARG A 386 3.49 30.30 -54.51
N ALA A 387 2.82 31.15 -55.29
CA ALA A 387 2.76 31.03 -56.75
C ALA A 387 4.09 31.43 -57.40
N VAL A 388 4.59 30.60 -58.31
CA VAL A 388 5.87 30.78 -58.99
C VAL A 388 5.68 30.59 -60.50
N ALA A 389 5.94 31.63 -61.29
CA ALA A 389 6.00 31.54 -62.75
C ALA A 389 7.44 31.26 -63.21
N LEU A 390 7.65 30.18 -63.95
CA LEU A 390 8.96 29.68 -64.35
C LEU A 390 9.14 29.69 -65.87
N ALA A 391 10.10 30.47 -66.39
CA ALA A 391 10.47 30.46 -67.80
C ALA A 391 11.57 29.41 -68.12
N ALA A 392 11.74 29.08 -69.40
CA ALA A 392 12.79 28.15 -69.84
C ALA A 392 14.19 28.65 -69.43
N GLY A 393 14.92 27.80 -68.70
CA GLY A 393 16.25 28.06 -68.15
C GLY A 393 16.31 28.99 -66.93
N GLN A 394 15.17 29.29 -66.29
CA GLN A 394 15.11 30.18 -65.14
C GLN A 394 15.20 29.43 -63.80
N VAL A 395 16.05 29.91 -62.88
CA VAL A 395 16.02 29.52 -61.46
C VAL A 395 15.33 30.62 -60.65
N VAL A 396 14.28 30.27 -59.91
CA VAL A 396 13.58 31.16 -58.96
C VAL A 396 13.97 30.76 -57.54
N THR A 397 14.47 31.71 -56.75
CA THR A 397 14.92 31.51 -55.37
C THR A 397 14.14 32.40 -54.39
N GLY A 398 14.23 32.14 -53.09
CA GLY A 398 13.60 32.96 -52.04
C GLY A 398 12.12 32.66 -51.83
N ILE A 399 11.70 31.44 -52.17
CA ILE A 399 10.36 30.94 -51.89
C ILE A 399 10.35 30.39 -50.46
N ASP A 400 10.43 31.28 -49.47
CA ASP A 400 10.69 30.88 -48.09
C ASP A 400 9.39 30.72 -47.28
N PHE A 401 9.38 29.85 -46.28
CA PHE A 401 8.26 29.67 -45.35
C PHE A 401 8.70 29.94 -43.90
N LEU A 402 7.81 30.53 -43.10
CA LEU A 402 8.00 30.76 -41.67
C LEU A 402 6.95 29.96 -40.90
N THR A 403 7.41 29.22 -39.90
CA THR A 403 6.51 28.47 -39.03
C THR A 403 6.93 28.66 -37.59
N SER A 404 5.96 28.82 -36.69
CA SER A 404 6.20 28.80 -35.24
C SER A 404 5.62 27.55 -34.62
N ARG A 405 6.12 27.15 -33.45
CA ARG A 405 5.41 26.17 -32.62
C ARG A 405 4.02 26.70 -32.25
N ALA A 406 3.01 25.86 -32.37
CA ALA A 406 1.67 26.13 -31.87
C ALA A 406 1.63 25.90 -30.35
N ASP A 407 1.05 26.85 -29.61
CA ASP A 407 0.80 26.68 -28.18
C ASP A 407 -0.16 25.50 -27.96
N LEU A 408 0.33 24.40 -27.40
CA LEU A 408 -0.53 23.34 -26.90
C LEU A 408 -1.23 23.84 -25.63
N PRO A 409 -2.56 23.70 -25.50
CA PRO A 409 -3.22 23.92 -24.21
C PRO A 409 -2.73 22.84 -23.23
N VAL A 410 -1.88 23.24 -22.28
CA VAL A 410 -1.33 22.38 -21.23
C VAL A 410 -1.98 22.74 -19.91
N VAL A 411 -2.49 21.72 -19.21
CA VAL A 411 -2.98 21.86 -17.84
C VAL A 411 -1.79 21.79 -16.89
N GLU A 412 -1.53 22.87 -16.18
CA GLU A 412 -0.47 22.95 -15.17
C GLU A 412 -0.90 22.26 -13.88
N LEU A 413 -0.28 21.12 -13.57
CA LEU A 413 -0.42 20.44 -12.28
C LEU A 413 0.58 20.99 -11.23
N GLY A 414 1.61 21.71 -11.69
CA GLY A 414 2.66 22.24 -10.81
C GLY A 414 3.55 21.14 -10.23
N THR A 415 4.09 21.38 -9.03
CA THR A 415 4.86 20.38 -8.29
C THR A 415 3.92 19.38 -7.65
N VAL A 416 4.09 18.09 -7.98
CA VAL A 416 3.18 17.02 -7.54
C VAL A 416 3.88 16.11 -6.52
N ASP A 417 3.26 16.01 -5.35
CA ASP A 417 3.44 14.96 -4.35
C ASP A 417 2.33 13.91 -4.49
N TYR A 418 1.06 14.30 -4.33
CA TYR A 418 -0.10 13.46 -4.58
C TYR A 418 -1.25 14.29 -5.15
N LEU A 419 -1.72 13.90 -6.33
CA LEU A 419 -2.83 14.57 -6.99
C LEU A 419 -3.79 13.54 -7.58
N ARG A 420 -5.08 13.78 -7.37
CA ARG A 420 -6.16 13.10 -8.09
C ARG A 420 -6.93 14.10 -8.94
N THR A 421 -7.10 13.81 -10.22
CA THR A 421 -7.83 14.65 -11.18
C THR A 421 -8.54 13.77 -12.21
N GLN A 422 -9.34 14.38 -13.09
CA GLN A 422 -9.99 13.71 -14.23
C GLN A 422 -9.58 14.37 -15.54
N SER A 423 -9.71 13.65 -16.67
CA SER A 423 -9.50 14.25 -17.99
C SER A 423 -10.49 15.39 -18.25
N GLN A 424 -10.02 16.48 -18.86
CA GLN A 424 -10.86 17.69 -19.03
C GLN A 424 -11.72 17.65 -20.29
N SER A 425 -11.33 16.85 -21.29
CA SER A 425 -12.02 16.75 -22.57
C SER A 425 -11.81 15.39 -23.23
N ALA A 426 -12.71 15.02 -24.15
CA ALA A 426 -12.43 14.02 -25.16
C ALA A 426 -11.35 14.55 -26.13
N GLY A 427 -10.48 13.67 -26.61
CA GLY A 427 -9.28 13.99 -27.39
C GLY A 427 -7.99 13.97 -26.54
N SER A 428 -6.92 14.55 -27.07
CA SER A 428 -5.62 14.64 -26.40
C SER A 428 -5.60 15.80 -25.40
N THR A 429 -5.51 15.49 -24.10
CA THR A 429 -5.29 16.45 -23.02
C THR A 429 -3.86 16.33 -22.51
N TRP A 430 -3.14 17.46 -22.43
CA TRP A 430 -1.75 17.49 -21.97
C TRP A 430 -1.65 18.07 -20.57
N TYR A 431 -0.94 17.38 -19.68
CA TYR A 431 -0.64 17.81 -18.33
C TYR A 431 0.85 18.05 -18.16
N ARG A 432 1.22 19.12 -17.46
CA ARG A 432 2.61 19.36 -17.03
C ARG A 432 2.71 19.21 -15.53
N MET A 433 3.68 18.43 -15.10
CA MET A 433 3.95 18.17 -13.69
C MET A 433 5.45 18.23 -13.40
N THR A 434 5.79 18.68 -12.21
CA THR A 434 7.16 18.66 -11.68
C THR A 434 7.23 17.67 -10.52
N ALA A 435 8.18 16.73 -10.56
CA ALA A 435 8.38 15.80 -9.44
C ALA A 435 8.80 16.56 -8.18
N SER A 436 8.09 16.34 -7.08
CA SER A 436 8.38 17.01 -5.80
C SER A 436 9.67 16.52 -5.14
N ARG A 437 10.10 15.29 -5.44
CA ARG A 437 11.26 14.64 -4.81
C ARG A 437 11.88 13.58 -5.72
N ASP A 438 13.07 13.12 -5.36
CA ASP A 438 13.65 11.93 -5.97
C ASP A 438 12.76 10.72 -5.66
N GLY A 439 12.65 9.75 -6.55
CA GLY A 439 11.90 8.51 -6.29
C GLY A 439 11.03 8.06 -7.45
N ILE A 440 9.97 7.32 -7.13
CA ILE A 440 9.04 6.78 -8.12
C ILE A 440 7.93 7.81 -8.34
N LEU A 441 7.84 8.33 -9.57
CA LEU A 441 6.68 9.03 -10.08
C LEU A 441 5.71 8.00 -10.66
N THR A 442 4.62 7.77 -9.97
CA THR A 442 3.54 6.86 -10.36
C THR A 442 2.41 7.65 -11.01
N VAL A 443 2.00 7.25 -12.20
CA VAL A 443 0.77 7.70 -12.85
C VAL A 443 -0.16 6.49 -12.96
N LEU A 444 -1.31 6.57 -12.30
CA LEU A 444 -2.43 5.64 -12.47
C LEU A 444 -3.52 6.33 -13.26
N ALA A 445 -4.03 5.66 -14.27
CA ALA A 445 -5.18 6.11 -15.04
C ALA A 445 -6.25 5.02 -15.04
N SER A 446 -7.48 5.35 -14.66
CA SER A 446 -8.61 4.42 -14.57
C SER A 446 -9.74 4.89 -15.48
N PRO A 447 -10.36 3.99 -16.29
CA PRO A 447 -11.47 4.36 -17.15
C PRO A 447 -12.72 4.64 -16.31
N GLY A 448 -13.29 5.84 -16.43
CA GLY A 448 -14.68 6.08 -16.06
C GLY A 448 -15.60 5.50 -17.13
N ALA A 449 -16.67 4.82 -16.70
CA ALA A 449 -17.76 4.25 -17.49
C ALA A 449 -17.49 4.09 -19.02
N SER A 450 -16.63 3.12 -19.39
CA SER A 450 -16.36 2.70 -20.77
C SER A 450 -15.43 3.58 -21.64
N ALA A 451 -14.69 4.52 -21.07
CA ALA A 451 -13.69 5.31 -21.81
C ALA A 451 -12.49 4.46 -22.28
N THR A 452 -12.10 4.59 -23.55
CA THR A 452 -10.82 4.09 -24.06
C THR A 452 -9.82 5.25 -24.17
N ALA A 453 -8.56 5.01 -23.81
CA ALA A 453 -7.54 6.05 -23.86
C ALA A 453 -6.14 5.51 -24.21
N GLN A 454 -5.26 6.37 -24.67
CA GLN A 454 -3.82 6.15 -24.67
C GLN A 454 -3.19 7.15 -23.70
N ILE A 455 -2.45 6.63 -22.73
CA ILE A 455 -1.72 7.45 -21.77
C ILE A 455 -0.25 7.38 -22.14
N THR A 456 0.37 8.53 -22.39
CA THR A 456 1.80 8.62 -22.73
C THR A 456 2.50 9.60 -21.80
N LEU A 457 3.56 9.14 -21.14
CA LEU A 457 4.46 9.97 -20.34
C LEU A 457 5.65 10.39 -21.20
N TYR A 458 5.99 11.68 -21.15
CA TYR A 458 7.09 12.30 -21.87
C TYR A 458 8.01 13.06 -20.92
N SER A 459 9.27 13.24 -21.31
CA SER A 459 10.16 14.24 -20.71
C SER A 459 9.80 15.66 -21.15
N ALA A 460 10.39 16.67 -20.51
CA ALA A 460 10.11 18.09 -20.80
C ALA A 460 10.37 18.49 -22.26
N ASP A 461 11.30 17.84 -22.94
CA ASP A 461 11.63 17.97 -24.37
C ASP A 461 10.71 17.15 -25.29
N ARG A 462 9.61 16.59 -24.75
CA ARG A 462 8.60 15.77 -25.45
C ARG A 462 9.12 14.45 -26.02
N ARG A 463 10.21 13.89 -25.48
CA ARG A 463 10.60 12.52 -25.79
C ARG A 463 9.72 11.54 -25.01
N VAL A 464 9.15 10.55 -25.69
CA VAL A 464 8.34 9.48 -25.07
C VAL A 464 9.19 8.70 -24.07
N LEU A 465 8.70 8.59 -22.83
CA LEU A 465 9.31 7.79 -21.76
C LEU A 465 8.55 6.48 -21.55
N ALA A 466 7.22 6.53 -21.55
CA ALA A 466 6.34 5.37 -21.41
C ALA A 466 5.00 5.61 -22.12
N ARG A 467 4.35 4.54 -22.59
CA ARG A 467 3.04 4.59 -23.25
C ARG A 467 2.22 3.35 -22.89
N GLN A 468 0.95 3.52 -22.57
CA GLN A 468 0.04 2.42 -22.26
C GLN A 468 -1.39 2.69 -22.72
N ALA A 469 -2.02 1.66 -23.31
CA ALA A 469 -3.42 1.67 -23.68
C ALA A 469 -4.32 1.46 -22.45
N LEU A 470 -5.42 2.20 -22.40
CA LEU A 470 -6.53 2.06 -21.47
C LEU A 470 -7.71 1.41 -22.20
N SER A 471 -8.18 0.29 -21.69
CA SER A 471 -9.44 -0.34 -22.10
C SER A 471 -10.27 -0.68 -20.87
N ASP A 472 -10.17 -1.91 -20.35
CA ASP A 472 -10.97 -2.43 -19.22
C ASP A 472 -10.20 -2.46 -17.89
N ALA A 473 -8.89 -2.24 -17.92
CA ALA A 473 -8.00 -2.25 -16.76
C ALA A 473 -7.30 -0.89 -16.59
N PRO A 474 -7.02 -0.46 -15.35
CA PRO A 474 -6.24 0.75 -15.11
C PRO A 474 -4.85 0.65 -15.75
N ALA A 475 -4.39 1.73 -16.37
CA ALA A 475 -3.00 1.87 -16.77
C ALA A 475 -2.17 2.35 -15.57
N ARG A 476 -0.92 1.87 -15.51
CA ARG A 476 0.04 2.23 -14.48
C ARG A 476 1.41 2.45 -15.11
N MET A 477 1.98 3.61 -14.84
CA MET A 477 3.35 3.94 -15.20
C MET A 477 4.12 4.35 -13.95
N ASP A 478 5.18 3.62 -13.63
CA ASP A 478 6.12 3.95 -12.57
C ASP A 478 7.45 4.39 -13.20
N TRP A 479 7.84 5.63 -12.96
CA TRP A 479 9.05 6.22 -13.55
C TRP A 479 10.01 6.70 -12.46
N SER A 480 11.32 6.46 -12.65
CA SER A 480 12.34 7.00 -11.74
C SER A 480 12.56 8.48 -12.04
N ALA A 481 12.12 9.33 -11.11
CA ALA A 481 12.17 10.78 -11.23
C ALA A 481 13.18 11.39 -10.26
N ALA A 482 13.79 12.50 -10.68
CA ALA A 482 14.60 13.34 -9.80
C ALA A 482 13.81 14.59 -9.39
N ALA A 483 14.03 15.08 -8.17
CA ALA A 483 13.37 16.26 -7.63
C ALA A 483 13.52 17.46 -8.58
N GLY A 484 12.41 18.15 -8.86
CA GLY A 484 12.39 19.31 -9.75
C GLY A 484 12.39 18.99 -11.25
N GLN A 485 12.49 17.71 -11.66
CA GLN A 485 12.34 17.35 -13.07
C GLN A 485 10.89 17.52 -13.51
N THR A 486 10.71 18.04 -14.73
CA THR A 486 9.39 18.27 -15.34
C THR A 486 9.08 17.18 -16.34
N TYR A 487 7.83 16.71 -16.31
CA TYR A 487 7.28 15.71 -17.20
C TYR A 487 5.99 16.23 -17.83
N LEU A 488 5.69 15.68 -19.01
CA LEU A 488 4.43 15.91 -19.70
C LEU A 488 3.67 14.59 -19.75
N LEU A 489 2.39 14.61 -19.43
CA LEU A 489 1.49 13.46 -19.53
C LEU A 489 0.42 13.78 -20.55
N GLU A 490 0.34 12.99 -21.61
CA GLU A 490 -0.76 13.03 -22.57
C GLU A 490 -1.78 11.97 -22.22
N VAL A 491 -3.04 12.40 -22.16
CA VAL A 491 -4.22 11.54 -22.03
C VAL A 491 -5.05 11.73 -23.30
N ALA A 492 -4.89 10.82 -24.26
CA ALA A 492 -5.66 10.79 -25.49
C ALA A 492 -6.85 9.84 -25.30
N ALA A 493 -8.00 10.38 -24.89
CA ALA A 493 -9.18 9.61 -24.53
C ALA A 493 -10.37 9.90 -25.46
N ASP A 494 -11.27 8.94 -25.64
CA ASP A 494 -12.54 9.15 -26.35
C ASP A 494 -13.60 9.90 -25.51
N SER A 495 -13.40 10.01 -24.19
CA SER A 495 -14.27 10.67 -23.21
C SER A 495 -13.46 11.42 -22.13
N PRO A 496 -13.99 12.52 -21.53
CA PRO A 496 -13.40 13.19 -20.36
C PRO A 496 -13.47 12.39 -19.04
N ASP A 497 -13.85 11.12 -19.05
CA ASP A 497 -14.08 10.34 -17.82
C ASP A 497 -12.87 9.55 -17.32
N VAL A 498 -11.63 9.88 -17.71
CA VAL A 498 -10.44 9.15 -17.22
C VAL A 498 -9.99 9.72 -15.88
N GLU A 499 -10.08 8.94 -14.80
CA GLU A 499 -9.53 9.32 -13.50
C GLU A 499 -8.01 9.14 -13.49
N LEU A 500 -7.29 10.18 -13.09
CA LEU A 500 -5.83 10.22 -13.00
C LEU A 500 -5.42 10.37 -11.54
N THR A 501 -4.54 9.50 -11.08
CA THR A 501 -3.81 9.65 -9.81
C THR A 501 -2.32 9.75 -10.12
N VAL A 502 -1.70 10.85 -9.71
CA VAL A 502 -0.27 11.09 -9.87
C VAL A 502 0.35 11.15 -8.48
N ALA A 503 1.35 10.31 -8.21
CA ALA A 503 2.01 10.22 -6.90
C ALA A 503 3.53 10.21 -7.06
N ASN A 504 4.22 10.98 -6.22
CA ASN A 504 5.67 11.02 -6.08
C ASN A 504 6.03 10.91 -4.59
N LEU A 505 5.58 9.80 -3.99
CA LEU A 505 5.55 9.61 -2.54
C LEU A 505 6.49 8.49 -2.04
N VAL A 506 7.15 7.76 -2.94
CA VAL A 506 7.93 6.57 -2.58
C VAL A 506 9.32 6.61 -3.19
N GLN A 507 10.34 6.36 -2.38
CA GLN A 507 11.69 6.04 -2.82
C GLN A 507 12.00 4.60 -2.45
N TYR A 508 12.45 3.81 -3.42
CA TYR A 508 12.88 2.44 -3.19
C TYR A 508 14.24 2.19 -3.83
N SER A 509 15.14 1.57 -3.06
CA SER A 509 16.36 0.96 -3.54
C SER A 509 16.62 -0.33 -2.78
N PRO A 510 17.47 -1.26 -3.28
CA PRO A 510 17.81 -2.46 -2.55
C PRO A 510 18.28 -2.17 -1.10
N GLY A 511 17.44 -2.54 -0.12
CA GLY A 511 17.71 -2.32 1.31
C GLY A 511 17.17 -1.02 1.91
N SER A 512 16.50 -0.15 1.15
CA SER A 512 15.90 1.09 1.65
C SER A 512 14.55 1.40 1.01
N LEU A 513 13.54 1.66 1.84
CA LEU A 513 12.23 2.18 1.46
C LEU A 513 11.97 3.47 2.23
N THR A 514 11.70 4.57 1.53
CA THR A 514 11.22 5.81 2.14
C THR A 514 9.83 6.14 1.60
N VAL A 515 8.90 6.38 2.51
CA VAL A 515 7.51 6.76 2.25
C VAL A 515 7.29 8.16 2.77
N PHE A 516 6.75 9.03 1.92
CA PHE A 516 6.45 10.41 2.23
C PHE A 516 4.93 10.63 2.15
N GLY A 517 4.35 11.21 3.18
CA GLY A 517 3.00 11.73 3.17
C GLY A 517 2.92 13.09 2.46
N THR A 518 1.87 13.82 2.80
CA THR A 518 1.42 15.07 2.22
C THR A 518 1.06 16.05 3.34
N ALA A 519 0.48 17.20 3.03
CA ALA A 519 -0.06 18.11 4.05
C ALA A 519 -1.50 17.76 4.49
N SER A 520 -2.07 16.68 3.97
CA SER A 520 -3.42 16.19 4.26
C SER A 520 -3.34 14.78 4.87
N ASP A 521 -4.44 14.31 5.46
CA ASP A 521 -4.52 12.98 6.05
C ASP A 521 -4.11 11.87 5.08
N ASP A 522 -3.05 11.13 5.41
CA ASP A 522 -2.52 10.02 4.65
C ASP A 522 -2.81 8.67 5.31
N SER A 523 -3.01 7.63 4.50
CA SER A 523 -3.22 6.26 4.95
C SER A 523 -2.15 5.33 4.37
N VAL A 524 -1.29 4.81 5.25
CA VAL A 524 -0.21 3.88 4.92
C VAL A 524 -0.54 2.48 5.42
N THR A 525 -0.55 1.49 4.53
CA THR A 525 -0.56 0.07 4.88
C THR A 525 0.72 -0.57 4.38
N LEU A 526 1.48 -1.22 5.25
CA LEU A 526 2.74 -1.89 4.91
C LEU A 526 2.71 -3.32 5.43
N SER A 527 2.80 -4.31 4.55
CA SER A 527 2.96 -5.72 4.90
C SER A 527 4.33 -6.24 4.48
N LEU A 528 4.99 -6.92 5.42
CA LEU A 528 6.33 -7.50 5.28
C LEU A 528 6.33 -9.03 5.31
N GLU A 529 5.17 -9.70 5.28
CA GLU A 529 5.09 -11.17 5.44
C GLU A 529 5.71 -11.95 4.27
N SER A 530 5.44 -11.51 3.03
CA SER A 530 5.81 -12.24 1.81
C SER A 530 6.42 -11.33 0.75
N GLY A 531 7.21 -10.34 1.18
CA GLY A 531 7.74 -9.27 0.32
C GLY A 531 7.52 -7.91 0.96
N ILE A 532 7.59 -6.83 0.18
CA ILE A 532 7.24 -5.48 0.63
C ILE A 532 5.97 -5.07 -0.12
N ALA A 533 4.82 -5.21 0.52
CA ALA A 533 3.55 -4.73 -0.02
C ALA A 533 3.16 -3.43 0.68
N LEU A 534 3.23 -2.32 -0.03
CA LEU A 534 2.92 -0.99 0.46
C LEU A 534 1.67 -0.48 -0.24
N ARG A 535 0.68 0.00 0.50
CA ARG A 535 -0.40 0.85 -0.01
C ARG A 535 -0.28 2.21 0.65
N LEU A 536 -0.24 3.25 -0.17
CA LEU A 536 -0.21 4.63 0.28
C LEU A 536 -1.38 5.37 -0.36
N ASN A 537 -2.34 5.77 0.47
CA ASN A 537 -3.63 6.27 0.02
C ASN A 537 -4.30 5.25 -0.91
N ASP A 538 -4.43 5.58 -2.19
CA ASP A 538 -5.01 4.72 -3.23
C ASP A 538 -3.98 4.05 -4.15
N VAL A 539 -2.68 4.14 -3.83
CA VAL A 539 -1.59 3.63 -4.67
C VAL A 539 -0.92 2.44 -4.01
N ASP A 540 -1.04 1.27 -4.64
CA ASP A 540 -0.36 0.04 -4.19
C ASP A 540 1.06 -0.05 -4.79
N TYR A 541 2.01 -0.63 -4.09
CA TYR A 541 3.38 -0.88 -4.53
C TYR A 541 3.80 -2.27 -4.05
N LEU A 542 4.45 -3.03 -4.93
CA LEU A 542 5.02 -4.32 -4.61
C LEU A 542 6.51 -4.28 -4.91
N PHE A 543 7.34 -4.52 -3.89
CA PHE A 543 8.78 -4.62 -4.06
C PHE A 543 9.29 -5.97 -3.58
N ASP A 544 10.22 -6.53 -4.36
CA ASP A 544 10.94 -7.74 -3.99
C ASP A 544 12.15 -7.39 -3.13
N PRO A 545 12.21 -7.85 -1.87
CA PRO A 545 13.38 -7.63 -1.02
C PRO A 545 14.57 -8.45 -1.54
N VAL A 546 15.76 -7.85 -1.55
CA VAL A 546 16.99 -8.58 -1.89
C VAL A 546 17.39 -9.48 -0.73
N ALA A 547 17.37 -10.79 -0.98
CA ALA A 547 17.70 -11.79 0.04
C ALA A 547 19.05 -11.50 0.73
N GLY A 548 19.05 -11.54 2.07
CA GLY A 548 20.24 -11.28 2.88
C GLY A 548 20.63 -9.80 3.04
N THR A 549 19.90 -8.87 2.43
CA THR A 549 20.14 -7.43 2.59
C THR A 549 19.20 -6.88 3.66
N PRO A 550 19.70 -6.22 4.72
CA PRO A 550 18.85 -5.56 5.71
C PRO A 550 18.00 -4.47 5.05
N LEU A 551 16.73 -4.36 5.48
CA LEU A 551 15.79 -3.35 5.02
C LEU A 551 15.70 -2.19 6.03
N THR A 552 15.92 -0.97 5.57
CA THR A 552 15.58 0.25 6.31
C THR A 552 14.29 0.82 5.75
N VAL A 553 13.30 1.07 6.61
CA VAL A 553 12.05 1.71 6.22
C VAL A 553 11.92 3.05 6.96
N GLN A 554 11.70 4.12 6.20
CA GLN A 554 11.39 5.44 6.74
C GLN A 554 10.00 5.84 6.26
N ILE A 555 9.15 6.31 7.17
CA ILE A 555 7.82 6.84 6.86
C ILE A 555 7.73 8.23 7.49
N ASP A 556 7.36 9.23 6.71
CA ASP A 556 7.16 10.60 7.18
C ASP A 556 5.76 11.04 6.78
N GLY A 557 4.81 11.09 7.70
CA GLY A 557 3.42 11.49 7.41
C GLY A 557 3.28 12.99 7.09
N LEU A 558 4.27 13.81 7.46
CA LEU A 558 4.27 15.27 7.31
C LEU A 558 3.15 15.96 8.09
N GLY A 559 2.01 16.27 7.48
CA GLY A 559 0.93 17.01 8.13
C GLY A 559 -0.44 16.44 7.78
N GLY A 560 -1.36 16.46 8.73
CA GLY A 560 -2.63 15.75 8.60
C GLY A 560 -2.90 14.96 9.88
N TYR A 561 -3.91 14.11 9.85
CA TYR A 561 -4.12 13.03 10.81
C TYR A 561 -3.84 11.69 10.12
N ASP A 562 -2.61 11.21 10.27
CA ASP A 562 -2.08 10.15 9.44
C ASP A 562 -2.24 8.78 10.10
N ALA A 563 -2.44 7.75 9.27
CA ALA A 563 -2.64 6.37 9.71
C ALA A 563 -1.55 5.43 9.17
N LEU A 564 -1.05 4.54 10.02
CA LEU A 564 -0.13 3.46 9.65
C LEU A 564 -0.66 2.12 10.14
N ASN A 565 -0.90 1.20 9.21
CA ASN A 565 -1.16 -0.22 9.49
C ASN A 565 0.04 -1.06 9.02
N LEU A 566 0.75 -1.69 9.95
CA LEU A 566 2.00 -2.40 9.71
C LEU A 566 1.87 -3.88 10.08
N GLN A 567 2.03 -4.77 9.10
CA GLN A 567 2.15 -6.21 9.32
C GLN A 567 3.62 -6.63 9.20
N LEU A 568 4.20 -7.16 10.29
CA LEU A 568 5.60 -7.58 10.35
C LEU A 568 5.80 -9.01 9.83
N ALA A 569 7.01 -9.29 9.33
CA ALA A 569 7.42 -10.65 9.01
C ALA A 569 7.55 -11.53 10.27
N GLY A 570 7.62 -12.84 10.09
CA GLY A 570 7.84 -13.78 11.20
C GLY A 570 9.21 -13.58 11.88
N GLY A 571 9.21 -13.53 13.21
CA GLY A 571 10.42 -13.37 14.03
C GLY A 571 10.18 -12.47 15.25
N ASP A 572 11.21 -12.33 16.09
CA ASP A 572 11.16 -11.46 17.27
C ASP A 572 11.29 -9.99 16.86
N ALA A 573 10.29 -9.18 17.20
CA ALA A 573 10.26 -7.74 16.95
C ALA A 573 10.24 -6.93 18.24
N ARG A 574 10.83 -5.74 18.19
CA ARG A 574 10.72 -4.71 19.21
C ARG A 574 10.06 -3.48 18.62
N LEU A 575 8.84 -3.19 19.08
CA LEU A 575 8.10 -1.98 18.77
C LEU A 575 8.27 -0.97 19.90
N ALA A 576 8.61 0.27 19.56
CA ALA A 576 8.46 1.41 20.45
C ALA A 576 7.65 2.48 19.73
N ALA A 577 6.46 2.77 20.23
CA ALA A 577 5.53 3.75 19.70
C ALA A 577 5.22 4.82 20.76
N ALA A 578 5.26 6.06 20.31
CA ALA A 578 4.81 7.25 21.01
C ALA A 578 4.01 8.09 20.01
N PRO A 579 3.22 9.07 20.46
CA PRO A 579 2.56 10.01 19.55
C PRO A 579 3.58 10.57 18.54
N ASN A 580 3.27 10.47 17.25
CA ASN A 580 4.05 10.98 16.13
C ASN A 580 5.45 10.35 15.94
N LEU A 581 5.76 9.28 16.66
CA LEU A 581 7.03 8.55 16.52
C LEU A 581 6.86 7.06 16.78
N LEU A 582 7.16 6.26 15.77
CA LEU A 582 7.22 4.82 15.86
C LEU A 582 8.57 4.31 15.40
N THR A 583 9.09 3.30 16.09
CA THR A 583 10.26 2.53 15.67
C THR A 583 10.00 1.04 15.81
N VAL A 584 10.42 0.26 14.83
CA VAL A 584 10.43 -1.20 14.89
C VAL A 584 11.84 -1.70 14.58
N GLY A 585 12.37 -2.53 15.47
CA GLY A 585 13.61 -3.28 15.25
C GLY A 585 13.35 -4.77 15.25
N MET A 586 13.80 -5.47 14.21
CA MET A 586 13.85 -6.93 14.15
C MET A 586 15.08 -7.36 13.34
N ALA A 587 15.42 -8.65 13.35
CA ALA A 587 16.57 -9.13 12.58
C ALA A 587 16.40 -8.80 11.08
N GLY A 588 17.31 -7.98 10.54
CA GLY A 588 17.27 -7.58 9.12
C GLY A 588 16.28 -6.46 8.79
N LEU A 589 15.61 -5.83 9.76
CA LEU A 589 14.73 -4.67 9.53
C LEU A 589 14.94 -3.59 10.59
N ALA A 590 15.06 -2.35 10.12
CA ALA A 590 14.96 -1.14 10.94
C ALA A 590 13.90 -0.21 10.33
N LEU A 591 12.79 0.00 11.04
CA LEU A 591 11.71 0.88 10.58
C LEU A 591 11.55 2.06 11.53
N ARG A 592 11.37 3.25 10.96
CA ARG A 592 11.04 4.48 11.68
C ARG A 592 9.93 5.23 10.97
N ALA A 593 8.86 5.54 11.68
CA ALA A 593 7.77 6.40 11.21
C ALA A 593 7.68 7.66 12.07
N VAL A 594 7.49 8.83 11.44
CA VAL A 594 7.25 10.11 12.12
C VAL A 594 6.02 10.81 11.55
N GLY A 595 5.37 11.63 12.38
CA GLY A 595 4.15 12.34 12.00
C GLY A 595 3.02 11.37 11.67
N VAL A 596 2.77 10.39 12.55
CA VAL A 596 1.66 9.45 12.38
C VAL A 596 0.95 9.28 13.72
N GLU A 597 -0.35 9.60 13.74
CA GLU A 597 -1.17 9.66 14.94
C GLU A 597 -1.93 8.36 15.18
N ASN A 598 -2.36 7.66 14.12
CA ASN A 598 -3.15 6.42 14.21
C ASN A 598 -2.36 5.21 13.73
N VAL A 599 -1.74 4.51 14.67
CA VAL A 599 -0.82 3.41 14.42
C VAL A 599 -1.43 2.09 14.84
N ALA A 600 -1.36 1.10 13.96
CA ALA A 600 -1.60 -0.31 14.27
C ALA A 600 -0.43 -1.15 13.75
N VAL A 601 0.18 -1.95 14.63
CA VAL A 601 1.29 -2.85 14.28
C VAL A 601 0.94 -4.26 14.71
N ALA A 602 0.98 -5.19 13.77
CA ALA A 602 0.80 -6.61 14.01
C ALA A 602 2.14 -7.35 13.87
N ALA A 603 2.50 -8.13 14.90
CA ALA A 603 3.69 -8.97 14.89
C ALA A 603 3.46 -10.23 14.04
N GLY A 604 4.49 -10.66 13.29
CA GLY A 604 4.46 -11.92 12.53
C GLY A 604 4.71 -13.18 13.39
N GLY A 605 4.82 -13.04 14.72
CA GLY A 605 5.05 -14.13 15.67
C GLY A 605 6.20 -13.85 16.65
N GLY A 606 6.78 -14.92 17.21
CA GLY A 606 7.95 -14.85 18.10
C GLY A 606 7.69 -14.30 19.50
N ALA A 607 8.77 -14.05 20.25
CA ALA A 607 8.80 -13.42 21.56
C ALA A 607 8.82 -11.88 21.44
N SER A 608 7.93 -11.34 20.61
CA SER A 608 7.89 -9.91 20.27
C SER A 608 7.46 -9.03 21.45
N ALA A 609 8.05 -7.85 21.56
CA ALA A 609 7.80 -6.87 22.62
C ALA A 609 7.37 -5.50 22.06
N ALA A 610 6.36 -4.89 22.67
CA ALA A 610 5.85 -3.56 22.34
C ALA A 610 5.94 -2.62 23.54
N GLU A 611 6.45 -1.41 23.31
CA GLU A 611 6.39 -0.28 24.23
C GLU A 611 5.50 0.81 23.64
N LEU A 612 4.43 1.18 24.35
CA LEU A 612 3.50 2.24 23.97
C LEU A 612 3.60 3.37 25.01
N SER A 613 3.86 4.59 24.57
CA SER A 613 3.99 5.77 25.43
C SER A 613 2.81 6.73 25.24
N ASP A 614 2.46 7.41 26.32
CA ASP A 614 1.41 8.45 26.41
C ASP A 614 1.78 9.76 25.68
N ALA A 615 0.80 10.64 25.52
CA ALA A 615 0.97 12.03 25.14
C ALA A 615 0.89 12.92 26.38
N ALA A 616 0.87 14.24 26.18
CA ALA A 616 0.48 15.14 27.26
C ALA A 616 -1.07 15.15 27.38
N GLY A 617 -1.59 15.10 28.60
CA GLY A 617 -3.02 15.07 28.88
C GLY A 617 -3.48 13.69 29.35
N ASP A 618 -4.79 13.53 29.57
CA ASP A 618 -5.33 12.28 30.15
C ASP A 618 -5.39 11.17 29.09
N ASP A 619 -4.60 10.12 29.30
CA ASP A 619 -4.44 9.00 28.39
C ASP A 619 -4.99 7.68 28.96
N THR A 620 -5.31 6.75 28.06
CA THR A 620 -5.79 5.41 28.43
C THR A 620 -4.93 4.32 27.78
N PHE A 621 -4.38 3.44 28.60
CA PHE A 621 -3.73 2.20 28.18
C PHE A 621 -4.65 1.00 28.44
N ARG A 622 -4.87 0.17 27.42
CA ARG A 622 -5.60 -1.09 27.51
C ARG A 622 -4.73 -2.21 26.97
N ALA A 623 -4.63 -3.32 27.68
CA ALA A 623 -3.86 -4.46 27.18
C ALA A 623 -4.46 -5.78 27.66
N GLY A 624 -4.36 -6.80 26.82
CA GLY A 624 -4.77 -8.18 27.11
C GLY A 624 -3.80 -9.17 26.46
N PRO A 625 -4.05 -10.48 26.57
CA PRO A 625 -3.19 -11.49 25.95
C PRO A 625 -3.02 -11.23 24.45
N GLY A 626 -1.78 -10.97 24.03
CA GLY A 626 -1.42 -10.75 22.63
C GLY A 626 -1.70 -9.35 22.07
N TRP A 627 -2.17 -8.38 22.87
CA TRP A 627 -2.44 -7.03 22.34
C TRP A 627 -2.30 -5.91 23.37
N GLY A 628 -2.05 -4.70 22.87
CA GLY A 628 -2.01 -3.47 23.65
C GLY A 628 -2.46 -2.26 22.83
N GLU A 629 -3.07 -1.29 23.50
CA GLU A 629 -3.51 -0.04 22.91
C GLU A 629 -3.26 1.11 23.88
N MET A 630 -2.58 2.16 23.42
CA MET A 630 -2.47 3.46 24.09
C MET A 630 -3.25 4.48 23.26
N SER A 631 -4.11 5.27 23.90
CA SER A 631 -4.92 6.27 23.20
C SER A 631 -5.21 7.46 24.08
N GLY A 632 -5.29 8.64 23.47
CA GLY A 632 -5.76 9.87 24.08
C GLY A 632 -6.20 10.88 23.05
N PRO A 633 -6.25 12.17 23.41
CA PRO A 633 -6.64 13.23 22.48
C PRO A 633 -5.72 13.26 21.25
N GLY A 634 -6.28 12.95 20.08
CA GLY A 634 -5.59 13.11 18.80
C GLY A 634 -4.54 12.04 18.46
N TYR A 635 -4.54 10.88 19.11
CA TYR A 635 -3.70 9.75 18.69
C TYR A 635 -4.21 8.40 19.20
N ARG A 636 -3.79 7.32 18.53
CA ARG A 636 -4.03 5.92 18.91
C ARG A 636 -2.86 5.05 18.48
N LEU A 637 -2.26 4.30 19.41
CA LEU A 637 -1.17 3.36 19.17
C LEU A 637 -1.63 1.96 19.53
N ARG A 638 -1.60 1.03 18.59
CA ARG A 638 -2.05 -0.34 18.78
C ARG A 638 -0.99 -1.35 18.38
N ALA A 639 -0.79 -2.35 19.24
CA ALA A 639 0.10 -3.47 19.03
C ALA A 639 -0.71 -4.78 19.10
N GLU A 640 -0.61 -5.63 18.09
CA GLU A 640 -1.29 -6.92 17.98
C GLU A 640 -0.29 -8.07 17.77
N GLY A 641 -0.55 -9.23 18.35
CA GLY A 641 0.35 -10.40 18.30
C GLY A 641 1.61 -10.31 19.19
N PHE A 642 1.70 -9.31 20.07
CA PHE A 642 2.88 -9.11 20.94
C PHE A 642 2.73 -9.85 22.28
N ARG A 643 3.73 -10.68 22.63
CA ARG A 643 3.77 -11.41 23.91
C ARG A 643 4.04 -10.47 25.09
N TYR A 644 4.96 -9.52 24.92
CA TYR A 644 5.30 -8.53 25.94
C TYR A 644 4.75 -7.17 25.54
N VAL A 645 3.88 -6.59 26.35
CA VAL A 645 3.28 -5.28 26.09
C VAL A 645 3.53 -4.38 27.28
N HIS A 646 4.14 -3.22 27.03
CA HIS A 646 4.48 -2.24 28.05
C HIS A 646 3.82 -0.90 27.71
N GLY A 647 2.89 -0.45 28.54
CA GLY A 647 2.37 0.92 28.53
C GLY A 647 3.20 1.80 29.47
N TYR A 648 3.53 3.01 29.04
CA TYR A 648 4.23 4.00 29.86
C TYR A 648 3.47 5.32 29.87
N SER A 649 3.15 5.80 31.07
CA SER A 649 2.77 7.19 31.34
C SER A 649 4.03 7.96 31.76
N ARG A 650 4.43 8.95 30.98
CA ARG A 650 5.68 9.73 31.09
C ARG A 650 5.48 11.22 30.81
N ASN A 651 4.41 11.60 30.13
CA ASN A 651 4.22 12.94 29.57
C ASN A 651 3.12 13.75 30.29
N GLY A 652 2.57 13.20 31.38
CA GLY A 652 1.74 13.91 32.36
C GLY A 652 0.26 13.91 31.99
N GLY A 653 -0.61 13.87 32.99
CA GLY A 653 -2.04 13.61 32.84
C GLY A 653 -2.54 12.74 34.00
N GLU A 654 -3.85 12.57 34.14
CA GLU A 654 -4.44 11.54 35.01
C GLU A 654 -4.67 10.24 34.23
N ASP A 655 -3.57 9.54 33.91
CA ASP A 655 -3.62 8.38 33.02
C ASP A 655 -4.17 7.12 33.68
N VAL A 656 -4.89 6.32 32.89
CA VAL A 656 -5.55 5.09 33.32
C VAL A 656 -5.05 3.87 32.54
N ALA A 657 -4.67 2.81 33.25
CA ALA A 657 -4.33 1.52 32.69
C ALA A 657 -5.39 0.45 33.00
N HIS A 658 -5.75 -0.35 31.99
CA HIS A 658 -6.62 -1.53 32.10
C HIS A 658 -5.91 -2.76 31.56
N LEU A 659 -5.65 -3.75 32.42
CA LEU A 659 -4.98 -5.01 32.06
C LEU A 659 -5.96 -6.17 32.21
N TYR A 660 -6.14 -6.95 31.14
CA TYR A 660 -7.07 -8.08 31.07
C TYR A 660 -6.32 -9.42 31.08
N ASP A 661 -6.87 -10.40 31.78
CA ASP A 661 -6.37 -11.76 31.93
C ASP A 661 -6.61 -12.64 30.69
N SER A 662 -6.05 -13.84 30.75
CA SER A 662 -6.35 -14.98 29.90
C SER A 662 -7.33 -15.93 30.60
N ALA A 663 -7.70 -17.02 29.94
CA ALA A 663 -8.50 -18.08 30.59
C ALA A 663 -7.66 -19.03 31.49
N GLY A 664 -6.34 -18.82 31.57
CA GLY A 664 -5.43 -19.60 32.39
C GLY A 664 -5.14 -18.94 33.74
N ASP A 665 -4.38 -19.62 34.60
CA ASP A 665 -4.02 -19.06 35.92
C ASP A 665 -3.03 -17.87 35.76
N ASP A 666 -3.50 -16.67 36.09
CA ASP A 666 -2.75 -15.42 35.91
C ASP A 666 -2.37 -14.73 37.22
N SER A 667 -1.32 -13.89 37.15
CA SER A 667 -0.81 -13.15 38.31
C SER A 667 -0.79 -11.65 38.03
N LEU A 668 -1.50 -10.88 38.86
CA LEU A 668 -1.40 -9.42 38.93
C LEU A 668 -0.41 -9.04 40.04
N SER A 669 0.52 -8.13 39.76
CA SER A 669 1.40 -7.49 40.74
C SER A 669 1.36 -5.98 40.55
N ALA A 670 0.88 -5.24 41.54
CA ALA A 670 0.77 -3.79 41.50
C ALA A 670 1.52 -3.15 42.67
N ASN A 671 2.29 -2.11 42.37
CA ASN A 671 2.98 -1.27 43.35
C ASN A 671 2.99 0.19 42.85
N PRO A 672 3.48 1.17 43.63
CA PRO A 672 3.46 2.57 43.23
C PRO A 672 4.22 2.89 41.94
N GLN A 673 5.15 2.04 41.51
CA GLN A 673 5.96 2.27 40.31
C GLN A 673 5.34 1.66 39.05
N GLN A 674 4.66 0.51 39.18
CA GLN A 674 4.10 -0.23 38.05
C GLN A 674 3.03 -1.25 38.45
N THR A 675 2.19 -1.61 37.48
CA THR A 675 1.29 -2.76 37.55
C THR A 675 1.62 -3.73 36.44
N VAL A 676 1.75 -5.01 36.78
CA VAL A 676 2.07 -6.10 35.85
C VAL A 676 0.97 -7.15 35.94
N LEU A 677 0.45 -7.58 34.80
CA LEU A 677 -0.43 -8.76 34.69
C LEU A 677 0.24 -9.76 33.74
N SER A 678 0.43 -10.99 34.17
CA SER A 678 1.16 -12.00 33.39
C SER A 678 0.58 -13.39 33.56
N GLY A 679 0.61 -14.15 32.46
CA GLY A 679 0.27 -15.57 32.38
C GLY A 679 1.39 -16.41 31.77
N SER A 680 1.07 -17.63 31.33
CA SER A 680 2.03 -18.52 30.65
C SER A 680 2.61 -17.87 29.38
N ASP A 681 1.77 -17.20 28.60
CA ASP A 681 2.09 -16.79 27.22
C ASP A 681 1.97 -15.29 26.98
N PHE A 682 1.80 -14.48 28.01
CA PHE A 682 1.76 -13.02 27.89
C PHE A 682 2.31 -12.30 29.12
N TYR A 683 2.80 -11.06 28.92
CA TYR A 683 3.28 -10.17 29.98
C TYR A 683 2.85 -8.74 29.66
N LEU A 684 1.96 -8.18 30.48
CA LEU A 684 1.46 -6.81 30.35
C LEU A 684 2.02 -5.98 31.50
N ARG A 685 2.54 -4.80 31.19
CA ARG A 685 3.07 -3.88 32.22
C ARG A 685 2.60 -2.46 31.94
N ALA A 686 1.99 -1.85 32.94
CA ALA A 686 1.66 -0.43 32.97
C ALA A 686 2.62 0.26 33.96
N LYS A 687 3.39 1.25 33.51
CA LYS A 687 4.34 2.00 34.35
C LYS A 687 4.01 3.49 34.35
N GLY A 688 3.99 4.11 35.54
CA GLY A 688 3.74 5.55 35.70
C GLY A 688 2.27 5.97 35.78
N PHE A 689 1.32 5.07 35.52
CA PHE A 689 -0.12 5.39 35.51
C PHE A 689 -0.64 5.72 36.91
N ARG A 690 -1.43 6.80 37.01
CA ARG A 690 -2.12 7.21 38.25
C ARG A 690 -3.15 6.18 38.70
N TYR A 691 -3.89 5.61 37.74
CA TYR A 691 -4.90 4.59 37.98
C TYR A 691 -4.55 3.32 37.20
N ALA A 692 -4.47 2.18 37.88
CA ALA A 692 -4.24 0.88 37.25
C ALA A 692 -5.30 -0.13 37.69
N HIS A 693 -5.90 -0.80 36.71
CA HIS A 693 -6.94 -1.80 36.91
C HIS A 693 -6.49 -3.13 36.31
N GLY A 694 -6.45 -4.18 37.14
CA GLY A 694 -6.35 -5.56 36.69
C GLY A 694 -7.72 -6.22 36.68
N TYR A 695 -8.01 -6.99 35.64
CA TYR A 695 -9.27 -7.71 35.45
C TYR A 695 -8.98 -9.20 35.31
N ALA A 696 -9.56 -10.01 36.20
CA ALA A 696 -9.64 -11.46 36.10
C ALA A 696 -11.08 -11.84 35.73
N LEU A 697 -11.39 -11.89 34.43
CA LEU A 697 -12.73 -12.09 33.88
C LEU A 697 -12.82 -13.28 32.91
N ALA A 698 -11.69 -13.79 32.43
CA ALA A 698 -11.65 -14.85 31.41
C ALA A 698 -11.57 -16.27 32.00
N GLY A 699 -11.42 -16.40 33.33
CA GLY A 699 -11.38 -17.66 34.07
C GLY A 699 -9.94 -18.03 34.46
N GLY A 700 -9.78 -19.04 35.31
CA GLY A 700 -8.49 -19.36 35.93
C GLY A 700 -8.52 -19.19 37.45
N ASN A 701 -7.44 -19.59 38.12
CA ASN A 701 -7.23 -19.36 39.56
C ASN A 701 -6.27 -18.19 39.77
N ASP A 702 -6.78 -16.97 39.54
CA ASP A 702 -5.94 -15.79 39.46
C ASP A 702 -5.57 -15.22 40.82
N VAL A 703 -4.34 -14.73 40.93
CA VAL A 703 -3.79 -14.14 42.16
C VAL A 703 -3.41 -12.68 41.92
N ALA A 704 -3.87 -11.78 42.78
CA ALA A 704 -3.43 -10.38 42.80
C ALA A 704 -2.54 -10.08 44.01
N ARG A 705 -1.42 -9.39 43.78
CA ARG A 705 -0.53 -8.86 44.82
C ARG A 705 -0.51 -7.33 44.73
N LEU A 706 -1.01 -6.65 45.75
CA LEU A 706 -1.04 -5.19 45.83
C LEU A 706 -0.08 -4.73 46.93
N SER A 707 0.93 -3.94 46.56
CA SER A 707 1.92 -3.39 47.49
C SER A 707 1.81 -1.87 47.57
N GLY A 708 1.77 -1.37 48.80
CA GLY A 708 1.70 0.05 49.08
C GLY A 708 3.05 0.75 48.96
N SER A 709 3.03 2.01 49.35
CA SER A 709 4.14 2.95 49.36
C SER A 709 4.86 2.94 50.72
N ASN A 710 5.74 3.93 50.93
CA ASN A 710 6.34 4.19 52.24
C ASN A 710 5.54 5.23 53.06
N GLY A 711 4.45 5.77 52.51
CA GLY A 711 3.53 6.68 53.19
C GLY A 711 2.17 6.02 53.40
N GLY A 712 1.25 6.71 54.09
CA GLY A 712 -0.05 6.13 54.44
C GLY A 712 -0.89 5.73 53.22
N ASP A 713 -1.30 4.47 53.20
CA ASP A 713 -2.10 3.85 52.14
C ASP A 713 -3.45 3.35 52.66
N ARG A 714 -4.44 3.32 51.75
CA ARG A 714 -5.79 2.82 52.04
C ARG A 714 -6.11 1.57 51.22
N LEU A 715 -6.35 0.47 51.92
CA LEU A 715 -6.92 -0.75 51.36
C LEU A 715 -8.45 -0.71 51.46
N VAL A 716 -9.13 -1.04 50.36
CA VAL A 716 -10.58 -1.19 50.29
C VAL A 716 -10.90 -2.55 49.69
N VAL A 717 -11.61 -3.38 50.44
CA VAL A 717 -12.08 -4.70 50.01
C VAL A 717 -13.60 -4.66 49.84
N ARG A 718 -14.06 -5.08 48.66
CA ARG A 718 -15.47 -5.24 48.28
C ARG A 718 -15.64 -6.56 47.55
N SER A 719 -16.84 -7.12 47.55
CA SER A 719 -17.14 -8.39 46.85
C SER A 719 -16.70 -8.41 45.37
N SER A 720 -16.76 -7.27 44.69
CA SER A 720 -16.38 -7.15 43.27
C SER A 720 -14.93 -6.73 43.01
N PHE A 721 -14.21 -6.18 44.00
CA PHE A 721 -12.85 -5.69 43.80
C PHE A 721 -12.08 -5.47 45.12
N VAL A 722 -10.75 -5.50 45.01
CA VAL A 722 -9.83 -4.99 46.03
C VAL A 722 -9.03 -3.83 45.45
N SER A 723 -8.89 -2.73 46.19
CA SER A 723 -8.05 -1.61 45.76
C SER A 723 -7.11 -1.13 46.86
N LEU A 724 -5.90 -0.76 46.48
CA LEU A 724 -4.90 -0.12 47.33
C LEU A 724 -4.53 1.23 46.71
N ARG A 725 -4.58 2.30 47.50
CA ARG A 725 -4.43 3.66 46.99
C ARG A 725 -3.87 4.65 48.01
N ASN A 726 -3.28 5.70 47.47
CA ASN A 726 -3.05 6.98 48.13
C ASN A 726 -3.24 8.13 47.11
N ASP A 727 -2.72 9.32 47.43
CA ASP A 727 -2.82 10.50 46.56
C ASP A 727 -2.02 10.37 45.26
N ALA A 728 -0.97 9.54 45.23
CA ALA A 728 -0.05 9.39 44.10
C ALA A 728 -0.36 8.17 43.20
N PHE A 729 -0.90 7.07 43.73
CA PHE A 729 -1.23 5.88 42.94
C PHE A 729 -2.54 5.21 43.37
N PHE A 730 -3.16 4.49 42.44
CA PHE A 730 -4.41 3.76 42.64
C PHE A 730 -4.33 2.43 41.89
N ALA A 731 -4.26 1.32 42.61
CA ALA A 731 -4.30 -0.02 42.03
C ALA A 731 -5.62 -0.72 42.42
N ARG A 732 -6.28 -1.38 41.47
CA ARG A 732 -7.52 -2.13 41.73
C ARG A 732 -7.53 -3.46 40.99
N ALA A 733 -7.63 -4.55 41.75
CA ALA A 733 -7.85 -5.91 41.28
C ALA A 733 -9.35 -6.22 41.24
N LYS A 734 -9.88 -6.66 40.10
CA LYS A 734 -11.29 -6.99 39.89
C LYS A 734 -11.42 -8.45 39.46
N GLY A 735 -12.26 -9.23 40.14
CA GLY A 735 -12.51 -10.64 39.80
C GLY A 735 -11.46 -11.65 40.30
N PHE A 736 -10.40 -11.20 40.98
CA PHE A 736 -9.37 -12.09 41.50
C PHE A 736 -9.87 -12.85 42.74
N GLY A 737 -9.84 -14.18 42.68
CA GLY A 737 -10.27 -15.05 43.78
C GLY A 737 -9.31 -15.05 44.98
N ASN A 738 -8.03 -14.70 44.77
CA ASN A 738 -7.04 -14.56 45.83
C ASN A 738 -6.30 -13.22 45.71
N VAL A 739 -6.34 -12.42 46.77
CA VAL A 739 -5.67 -11.12 46.82
C VAL A 739 -4.76 -11.02 48.05
N ILE A 740 -3.50 -10.71 47.83
CA ILE A 740 -2.51 -10.43 48.86
C ILE A 740 -2.22 -8.93 48.83
N ALA A 741 -2.43 -8.24 49.94
CA ALA A 741 -2.19 -6.81 50.08
C ALA A 741 -1.16 -6.50 51.17
N SER A 742 -0.24 -5.58 50.91
CA SER A 742 0.73 -5.09 51.89
C SER A 742 0.68 -3.57 51.96
N GLY A 743 0.48 -3.00 53.15
CA GLY A 743 0.48 -1.54 53.39
C GLY A 743 1.80 -0.87 53.01
N GLY A 744 2.92 -1.58 53.23
CA GLY A 744 4.24 -1.05 52.96
C GLY A 744 4.80 -0.40 54.22
N GLY A 745 4.96 0.92 54.20
CA GLY A 745 5.34 1.70 55.37
C GLY A 745 4.45 2.91 55.55
N GLY A 746 4.33 3.42 56.77
CA GLY A 746 3.42 4.52 57.10
C GLY A 746 2.30 4.05 58.02
N ALA A 747 1.29 4.91 58.19
CA ALA A 747 0.08 4.58 58.93
C ALA A 747 -1.01 4.19 57.93
N ASP A 748 -1.17 2.88 57.74
CA ASP A 748 -2.04 2.33 56.70
C ASP A 748 -3.38 1.87 57.27
N ILE A 749 -4.44 2.13 56.51
CA ILE A 749 -5.81 1.84 56.91
C ILE A 749 -6.47 0.83 55.97
N ALA A 750 -7.28 -0.06 56.51
CA ALA A 750 -8.03 -1.04 55.72
C ALA A 750 -9.52 -1.00 56.05
N GLU A 751 -10.34 -1.07 55.01
CA GLU A 751 -11.79 -1.19 55.12
C GLU A 751 -12.27 -2.38 54.28
N ALA A 752 -12.76 -3.41 54.97
CA ALA A 752 -13.26 -4.63 54.35
C ALA A 752 -14.76 -4.80 54.56
N ALA A 753 -15.47 -5.12 53.49
CA ALA A 753 -16.88 -5.44 53.53
C ALA A 753 -17.08 -6.93 53.24
N GLY A 754 -17.97 -7.54 54.01
CA GLY A 754 -18.48 -8.89 53.79
C GLY A 754 -19.39 -9.03 52.57
N THR A 755 -19.94 -10.22 52.40
CA THR A 755 -20.97 -10.58 51.43
C THR A 755 -22.31 -10.78 52.14
N ALA A 756 -23.34 -11.20 51.40
CA ALA A 756 -24.62 -11.61 52.01
C ALA A 756 -24.59 -13.07 52.52
N SER A 757 -23.47 -13.76 52.32
CA SER A 757 -23.22 -15.13 52.80
C SER A 757 -22.33 -15.07 54.03
N ALA A 758 -22.26 -16.17 54.79
CA ALA A 758 -21.40 -16.25 55.96
C ALA A 758 -19.93 -16.01 55.59
N ASP A 759 -19.32 -15.01 56.22
CA ASP A 759 -17.92 -14.64 56.05
C ASP A 759 -17.09 -14.95 57.30
N ARG A 760 -15.79 -15.22 57.10
CA ARG A 760 -14.82 -15.37 58.18
C ARG A 760 -13.76 -14.28 58.09
N PHE A 761 -13.67 -13.45 59.13
CA PHE A 761 -12.66 -12.42 59.28
C PHE A 761 -11.70 -12.78 60.42
N VAL A 762 -10.39 -12.77 60.18
CA VAL A 762 -9.36 -12.97 61.19
C VAL A 762 -8.49 -11.71 61.24
N GLY A 763 -8.79 -10.81 62.18
CA GLY A 763 -8.05 -9.57 62.42
C GLY A 763 -6.88 -9.77 63.38
N ARG A 764 -5.75 -9.16 63.07
CA ARG A 764 -4.52 -9.14 63.88
C ARG A 764 -4.04 -7.70 63.99
N TRP A 765 -3.24 -7.38 65.00
CA TRP A 765 -2.75 -6.01 65.24
C TRP A 765 -2.06 -5.32 64.04
N ASN A 766 -1.54 -6.09 63.07
CA ASN A 766 -0.89 -5.57 61.85
C ASN A 766 -1.50 -6.06 60.54
N GLY A 767 -2.73 -6.56 60.51
CA GLY A 767 -3.33 -7.06 59.28
C GLY A 767 -4.56 -7.94 59.49
N PHE A 768 -5.01 -8.61 58.44
CA PHE A 768 -6.16 -9.52 58.53
C PHE A 768 -6.16 -10.57 57.42
N ASP A 769 -6.88 -11.66 57.64
CA ASP A 769 -7.36 -12.54 56.59
C ASP A 769 -8.89 -12.42 56.49
N LEU A 770 -9.42 -12.31 55.28
CA LEU A 770 -10.86 -12.36 55.01
C LEU A 770 -11.14 -13.49 54.02
N GLN A 771 -12.01 -14.41 54.41
CA GLN A 771 -12.56 -15.43 53.53
C GLN A 771 -14.07 -15.19 53.36
N ASN A 772 -14.48 -14.91 52.14
CA ASN A 772 -15.90 -14.77 51.77
C ASN A 772 -16.23 -15.63 50.53
N ALA A 773 -17.49 -15.62 50.09
CA ALA A 773 -17.95 -16.42 48.95
C ALA A 773 -17.27 -16.08 47.60
N SER A 774 -16.70 -14.88 47.47
CA SER A 774 -16.12 -14.37 46.21
C SER A 774 -14.60 -14.37 46.17
N GLN A 775 -13.93 -14.28 47.32
CA GLN A 775 -12.49 -14.05 47.39
C GLN A 775 -11.89 -14.42 48.76
N LEU A 776 -10.61 -14.76 48.72
CA LEU A 776 -9.69 -14.78 49.86
C LEU A 776 -8.80 -13.53 49.81
N VAL A 777 -8.77 -12.75 50.88
CA VAL A 777 -7.89 -11.57 51.01
C VAL A 777 -6.97 -11.73 52.20
N GLN A 778 -5.67 -11.61 51.97
CA GLN A 778 -4.64 -11.61 53.00
C GLN A 778 -3.98 -10.24 53.02
N ALA A 779 -4.12 -9.50 54.12
CA ALA A 779 -3.61 -8.14 54.24
C ALA A 779 -2.63 -8.02 55.41
N ALA A 780 -1.50 -7.37 55.18
CA ALA A 780 -0.47 -7.11 56.19
C ALA A 780 0.00 -5.65 56.14
N GLY A 781 0.47 -5.13 57.27
CA GLY A 781 0.93 -3.74 57.41
C GLY A 781 -0.19 -2.73 57.62
N PHE A 782 -1.43 -3.15 57.90
CA PHE A 782 -2.56 -2.24 58.14
C PHE A 782 -2.88 -2.20 59.62
N THR A 783 -2.68 -1.05 60.26
CA THR A 783 -2.83 -0.90 61.72
C THR A 783 -4.20 -0.37 62.13
N ASP A 784 -4.95 0.27 61.24
CA ASP A 784 -6.37 0.62 61.47
C ASP A 784 -7.25 -0.15 60.50
N THR A 785 -7.87 -1.23 60.97
CA THR A 785 -8.68 -2.12 60.14
C THR A 785 -10.14 -2.11 60.60
N THR A 786 -11.05 -1.88 59.66
CA THR A 786 -12.49 -2.00 59.87
C THR A 786 -13.08 -3.10 58.98
N PHE A 787 -13.77 -4.07 59.59
CA PHE A 787 -14.59 -5.06 58.89
C PHE A 787 -16.09 -4.80 59.12
N ILE A 788 -16.87 -4.87 58.05
CA ILE A 788 -18.32 -4.68 58.07
C ILE A 788 -18.99 -5.93 57.49
N GLY A 789 -19.60 -6.73 58.36
CA GLY A 789 -20.49 -7.84 57.97
C GLY A 789 -21.70 -7.32 57.21
N SER A 790 -22.12 -8.04 56.17
CA SER A 790 -23.18 -7.61 55.24
C SER A 790 -24.36 -8.60 55.18
N GLY A 791 -24.49 -9.45 56.20
CA GLY A 791 -25.54 -10.45 56.37
C GLY A 791 -25.00 -11.87 56.30
N GLY A 792 -25.78 -12.84 56.80
CA GLY A 792 -25.29 -14.21 57.00
C GLY A 792 -24.70 -14.41 58.40
N ASP A 793 -24.28 -15.65 58.69
CA ASP A 793 -23.70 -16.03 59.98
C ASP A 793 -22.21 -15.69 60.02
N ASP A 794 -21.92 -14.39 60.05
CA ASP A 794 -20.55 -13.86 60.02
C ASP A 794 -19.80 -14.14 61.33
N ARG A 795 -18.51 -14.46 61.22
CA ARG A 795 -17.60 -14.66 62.35
C ARG A 795 -16.34 -13.80 62.25
N ALA A 796 -15.99 -13.13 63.34
CA ALA A 796 -14.73 -12.40 63.49
C ALA A 796 -13.87 -13.00 64.60
N GLU A 797 -12.64 -13.37 64.25
CA GLU A 797 -11.57 -13.70 65.20
C GLU A 797 -10.64 -12.48 65.32
N LEU A 798 -10.45 -11.96 66.53
CA LEU A 798 -9.63 -10.77 66.79
C LEU A 798 -8.45 -11.13 67.68
N HIS A 799 -7.24 -10.85 67.21
CA HIS A 799 -6.00 -11.08 67.93
C HIS A 799 -5.33 -9.75 68.26
N ASP A 800 -4.97 -9.60 69.52
CA ASP A 800 -4.34 -8.42 70.08
C ASP A 800 -2.85 -8.29 69.71
N SER A 801 -2.16 -7.34 70.34
CA SER A 801 -0.72 -7.22 70.32
C SER A 801 -0.10 -7.82 71.59
N PRO A 802 1.24 -7.99 71.67
CA PRO A 802 1.89 -8.42 72.92
C PRO A 802 1.93 -7.38 74.05
N GLY A 803 1.22 -6.25 73.94
CA GLY A 803 1.22 -5.17 74.94
C GLY A 803 -0.19 -4.84 75.40
N ASP A 804 -0.33 -3.94 76.38
CA ASP A 804 -1.63 -3.68 77.02
C ASP A 804 -2.74 -3.25 76.04
N ASP A 805 -3.79 -4.06 75.95
CA ASP A 805 -4.86 -3.97 74.96
C ASP A 805 -6.26 -3.82 75.60
N HIS A 806 -7.17 -3.19 74.84
CA HIS A 806 -8.56 -2.94 75.28
C HIS A 806 -9.56 -3.42 74.23
N LEU A 807 -10.39 -4.39 74.63
CA LEU A 807 -11.57 -4.85 73.90
C LEU A 807 -12.84 -4.18 74.45
N VAL A 808 -13.64 -3.60 73.56
CA VAL A 808 -15.03 -3.24 73.84
C VAL A 808 -15.92 -3.91 72.80
N ALA A 809 -16.83 -4.76 73.25
CA ALA A 809 -17.70 -5.55 72.38
C ALA A 809 -19.16 -5.48 72.83
N GLY A 810 -20.05 -5.42 71.85
CA GLY A 810 -21.49 -5.56 72.02
C GLY A 810 -22.07 -6.55 71.00
N PRO A 811 -23.40 -6.73 70.95
CA PRO A 811 -24.01 -7.87 70.27
C PRO A 811 -23.59 -8.09 68.81
N THR A 812 -23.36 -7.03 68.04
CA THR A 812 -22.99 -7.13 66.62
C THR A 812 -21.77 -6.31 66.24
N TRP A 813 -20.94 -5.92 67.21
CA TRP A 813 -19.79 -5.06 66.97
C TRP A 813 -18.72 -5.24 68.04
N ALA A 814 -17.46 -5.02 67.67
CA ALA A 814 -16.38 -4.91 68.63
C ALA A 814 -15.31 -3.94 68.14
N ALA A 815 -14.58 -3.36 69.09
CA ALA A 815 -13.36 -2.62 68.86
C ALA A 815 -12.27 -3.19 69.78
N LEU A 816 -11.19 -3.70 69.20
CA LEU A 816 -9.98 -4.11 69.90
C LEU A 816 -8.87 -3.13 69.55
N SER A 817 -8.20 -2.55 70.54
CA SER A 817 -7.16 -1.56 70.30
C SER A 817 -6.09 -1.54 71.39
N GLY A 818 -4.87 -1.24 70.99
CA GLY A 818 -3.75 -0.95 71.88
C GLY A 818 -2.77 0.03 71.27
N PRO A 819 -1.53 0.08 71.77
CA PRO A 819 -0.50 0.98 71.25
C PRO A 819 -0.26 0.79 69.75
N GLY A 820 -0.71 1.76 68.96
CA GLY A 820 -0.41 1.85 67.52
C GLY A 820 -1.30 1.07 66.58
N TYR A 821 -2.39 0.44 67.06
CA TYR A 821 -3.35 -0.25 66.18
C TYR A 821 -4.80 -0.20 66.70
N ARG A 822 -5.74 -0.45 65.79
CA ARG A 822 -7.17 -0.58 66.05
C ARG A 822 -7.80 -1.58 65.08
N LEU A 823 -8.57 -2.52 65.62
CA LEU A 823 -9.44 -3.43 64.89
C LEU A 823 -10.89 -3.12 65.24
N THR A 824 -11.71 -2.84 64.23
CA THR A 824 -13.14 -2.60 64.40
C THR A 824 -13.93 -3.59 63.57
N VAL A 825 -14.91 -4.26 64.18
CA VAL A 825 -15.87 -5.12 63.48
C VAL A 825 -17.29 -4.62 63.72
N ARG A 826 -18.14 -4.66 62.70
CA ARG A 826 -19.55 -4.25 62.76
C ARG A 826 -20.41 -5.22 61.96
N GLY A 827 -21.64 -5.46 62.40
CA GLY A 827 -22.58 -6.36 61.74
C GLY A 827 -22.20 -7.84 61.84
N VAL A 828 -21.42 -8.24 62.86
CA VAL A 828 -20.92 -9.63 63.02
C VAL A 828 -21.49 -10.22 64.30
N ALA A 829 -22.17 -11.36 64.20
CA ALA A 829 -22.86 -12.00 65.32
C ALA A 829 -21.94 -12.82 66.23
N ILE A 830 -20.87 -13.40 65.69
CA ILE A 830 -19.92 -14.22 66.46
C ILE A 830 -18.56 -13.51 66.50
N ILE A 831 -18.16 -13.06 67.68
CA ILE A 831 -16.90 -12.34 67.91
C ILE A 831 -16.05 -13.16 68.89
N ASP A 832 -14.85 -13.55 68.47
CA ASP A 832 -13.90 -14.35 69.27
C ASP A 832 -12.58 -13.57 69.38
N ALA A 833 -12.37 -12.89 70.50
CA ALA A 833 -11.19 -12.09 70.76
C ALA A 833 -10.22 -12.85 71.68
N THR A 834 -8.93 -12.87 71.33
CA THR A 834 -7.88 -13.56 72.09
C THR A 834 -6.75 -12.60 72.43
N ALA A 835 -6.41 -12.55 73.71
CA ALA A 835 -5.24 -11.85 74.20
C ALA A 835 -3.97 -12.72 74.17
N SER A 836 -2.81 -12.14 73.86
CA SER A 836 -1.54 -12.86 73.66
C SER A 836 -0.38 -12.38 74.54
N GLY A 837 -0.58 -11.30 75.31
CA GLY A 837 0.29 -10.84 76.39
C GLY A 837 0.15 -9.33 76.61
N GLY A 838 0.48 -8.87 77.82
CA GLY A 838 0.18 -7.50 78.24
C GLY A 838 -0.65 -7.54 79.52
N VAL A 839 -1.21 -6.38 79.89
CA VAL A 839 -2.29 -6.30 80.88
C VAL A 839 -3.56 -5.84 80.16
N ASP A 840 -4.44 -6.80 79.86
CA ASP A 840 -5.50 -6.62 78.89
C ASP A 840 -6.88 -6.49 79.54
N THR A 841 -7.71 -5.60 78.99
CA THR A 841 -9.08 -5.35 79.49
C THR A 841 -10.13 -5.67 78.43
N ALA A 842 -11.19 -6.38 78.81
CA ALA A 842 -12.36 -6.64 77.97
C ALA A 842 -13.65 -6.12 78.61
N GLU A 843 -14.43 -5.35 77.85
CA GLU A 843 -15.80 -4.93 78.17
C GLU A 843 -16.79 -5.62 77.24
N LEU A 844 -17.63 -6.50 77.78
CA LEU A 844 -18.65 -7.22 77.03
C LEU A 844 -20.03 -6.68 77.40
N ARG A 845 -20.83 -6.31 76.39
CA ARG A 845 -22.16 -5.69 76.56
C ARG A 845 -23.27 -6.61 76.06
N ASP A 846 -24.39 -6.59 76.76
CA ASP A 846 -25.63 -7.29 76.47
C ASP A 846 -26.40 -6.69 75.27
N SER A 847 -27.46 -7.40 74.90
CA SER A 847 -28.55 -7.00 74.03
C SER A 847 -29.78 -6.61 74.84
N ALA A 848 -30.90 -6.32 74.18
CA ALA A 848 -32.17 -6.06 74.86
C ALA A 848 -32.97 -7.34 75.20
N GLY A 849 -32.41 -8.52 74.90
CA GLY A 849 -33.01 -9.83 75.19
C GLY A 849 -32.36 -10.50 76.40
N ASP A 850 -32.86 -11.66 76.79
CA ASP A 850 -32.31 -12.42 77.93
C ASP A 850 -30.94 -13.00 77.59
N ASP A 851 -29.90 -12.51 78.26
CA ASP A 851 -28.51 -12.79 77.97
C ASP A 851 -27.79 -13.50 79.11
N THR A 852 -26.71 -14.21 78.78
CA THR A 852 -25.87 -14.94 79.73
C THR A 852 -24.40 -14.51 79.61
N PHE A 853 -23.81 -14.11 80.73
CA PHE A 853 -22.38 -13.84 80.86
C PHE A 853 -21.70 -14.93 81.69
N THR A 854 -20.83 -15.74 81.08
CA THR A 854 -20.06 -16.77 81.79
C THR A 854 -18.59 -16.42 81.76
N SER A 855 -17.90 -16.45 82.89
CA SER A 855 -16.51 -15.98 83.00
C SER A 855 -15.71 -16.87 83.94
N ASP A 856 -14.58 -17.39 83.45
CA ASP A 856 -13.60 -18.17 84.20
C ASP A 856 -12.19 -17.56 84.06
N GLU A 857 -11.14 -18.31 84.43
CA GLU A 857 -9.76 -17.83 84.36
C GLU A 857 -9.19 -17.58 82.97
N LEU A 858 -9.68 -18.29 81.96
CA LEU A 858 -9.14 -18.27 80.61
C LEU A 858 -10.13 -17.72 79.58
N VAL A 859 -11.43 -17.81 79.84
CA VAL A 859 -12.46 -17.48 78.86
C VAL A 859 -13.64 -16.77 79.54
N SER A 860 -14.10 -15.70 78.89
CA SER A 860 -15.33 -15.02 79.22
C SER A 860 -16.22 -14.92 78.00
N THR A 861 -17.49 -15.28 78.14
CA THR A 861 -18.48 -15.31 77.06
C THR A 861 -19.69 -14.49 77.44
N MET A 862 -20.12 -13.59 76.56
CA MET A 862 -21.44 -12.93 76.60
C MET A 862 -22.27 -13.50 75.45
N GLN A 863 -23.42 -14.09 75.74
CA GLN A 863 -24.24 -14.77 74.74
C GLN A 863 -25.72 -14.45 74.92
N GLY A 864 -26.39 -14.24 73.79
CA GLY A 864 -27.82 -13.95 73.74
C GLY A 864 -28.49 -14.43 72.46
N PRO A 865 -29.77 -14.10 72.25
CA PRO A 865 -30.47 -14.39 71.01
C PRO A 865 -29.73 -13.77 69.80
N GLY A 866 -29.12 -14.61 68.97
CA GLY A 866 -28.49 -14.19 67.71
C GLY A 866 -27.09 -13.59 67.83
N PHE A 867 -26.43 -13.67 68.98
CA PHE A 867 -25.02 -13.26 69.10
C PHE A 867 -24.24 -14.04 70.15
N GLN A 868 -22.91 -14.06 69.98
CA GLN A 868 -21.97 -14.59 70.94
C GLN A 868 -20.65 -13.82 70.88
N ILE A 869 -20.21 -13.32 72.03
CA ILE A 869 -18.92 -12.65 72.22
C ILE A 869 -18.07 -13.51 73.14
N ILE A 870 -16.86 -13.84 72.71
CA ILE A 870 -15.89 -14.63 73.47
C ILE A 870 -14.64 -13.77 73.63
N ALA A 871 -14.17 -13.60 74.86
CA ALA A 871 -12.91 -12.96 75.21
C ALA A 871 -12.03 -13.98 75.93
N ARG A 872 -10.86 -14.28 75.36
CA ARG A 872 -9.92 -15.28 75.87
C ARG A 872 -8.66 -14.63 76.40
N SER A 873 -8.21 -15.09 77.56
CA SER A 873 -6.94 -14.69 78.20
C SER A 873 -6.82 -13.22 78.62
N PHE A 874 -7.92 -12.47 78.71
CA PHE A 874 -7.91 -11.08 79.20
C PHE A 874 -7.79 -11.06 80.73
N ASP A 875 -6.91 -10.20 81.28
CA ASP A 875 -6.68 -10.08 82.73
C ASP A 875 -7.87 -9.46 83.46
N TYR A 876 -8.48 -8.43 82.86
CA TYR A 876 -9.62 -7.69 83.41
C TYR A 876 -10.83 -7.84 82.50
N VAL A 877 -11.86 -8.58 82.94
CA VAL A 877 -13.10 -8.72 82.17
C VAL A 877 -14.28 -8.08 82.89
N HIS A 878 -15.07 -7.32 82.14
CA HIS A 878 -16.26 -6.63 82.61
C HIS A 878 -17.46 -6.98 81.73
N GLY A 879 -18.40 -7.77 82.26
CA GLY A 879 -19.72 -7.95 81.68
C GLY A 879 -20.68 -6.84 82.13
N TYR A 880 -21.45 -6.29 81.20
CA TYR A 880 -22.48 -5.29 81.46
C TYR A 880 -23.83 -5.78 80.94
N SER A 881 -24.83 -5.82 81.81
CA SER A 881 -26.25 -5.99 81.49
C SER A 881 -26.95 -4.63 81.67
N THR A 882 -27.09 -3.86 80.59
CA THR A 882 -27.61 -2.48 80.62
C THR A 882 -28.60 -2.17 79.49
N ALA A 883 -28.78 -3.08 78.53
CA ALA A 883 -29.68 -2.93 77.40
C ALA A 883 -31.07 -3.55 77.64
N GLY A 884 -31.24 -4.31 78.73
CA GLY A 884 -32.51 -4.84 79.22
C GLY A 884 -32.70 -6.31 78.84
N GLY A 885 -33.64 -6.99 79.50
CA GLY A 885 -33.73 -8.46 79.45
C GLY A 885 -33.80 -9.00 80.87
N ARG A 886 -33.81 -10.33 81.02
CA ARG A 886 -33.55 -10.99 82.30
C ARG A 886 -32.23 -11.73 82.22
N ASP A 887 -31.18 -11.07 82.67
CA ASP A 887 -29.81 -11.49 82.38
C ASP A 887 -29.17 -12.23 83.56
N THR A 888 -28.37 -13.24 83.21
CA THR A 888 -27.70 -14.09 84.19
C THR A 888 -26.19 -14.06 84.00
N ALA A 889 -25.43 -13.93 85.09
CA ALA A 889 -23.98 -14.07 85.08
C ALA A 889 -23.51 -15.29 85.88
N TYR A 890 -22.51 -16.01 85.36
CA TYR A 890 -21.78 -17.08 86.02
C TYR A 890 -20.31 -16.68 86.11
N LEU A 891 -19.81 -16.50 87.33
CA LEU A 891 -18.41 -16.15 87.62
C LEU A 891 -17.75 -17.35 88.31
N HIS A 892 -16.77 -17.97 87.68
CA HIS A 892 -16.07 -19.13 88.22
C HIS A 892 -14.78 -18.72 88.94
N GLY A 893 -14.56 -19.31 90.11
CA GLY A 893 -13.30 -19.21 90.85
C GLY A 893 -12.15 -19.97 90.20
N SER A 894 -10.94 -19.65 90.65
CA SER A 894 -9.68 -20.28 90.29
C SER A 894 -9.28 -21.33 91.34
N SER A 895 -8.09 -21.92 91.19
CA SER A 895 -7.50 -22.78 92.21
C SER A 895 -6.72 -22.00 93.30
N ALA A 896 -6.58 -20.69 93.13
CA ALA A 896 -5.98 -19.79 94.11
C ALA A 896 -7.04 -19.23 95.07
N ASP A 897 -6.62 -18.57 96.15
CA ASP A 897 -7.55 -17.89 97.05
C ASP A 897 -8.27 -16.74 96.31
N ASP A 898 -9.58 -16.87 96.14
CA ASP A 898 -10.42 -15.87 95.49
C ASP A 898 -11.20 -15.01 96.50
N LEU A 899 -11.41 -13.75 96.15
CA LEU A 899 -12.31 -12.84 96.84
C LEU A 899 -13.51 -12.50 95.94
N VAL A 900 -14.71 -12.84 96.40
CA VAL A 900 -15.96 -12.37 95.79
C VAL A 900 -16.46 -11.14 96.54
N THR A 901 -16.65 -10.01 95.84
CA THR A 901 -17.30 -8.82 96.39
C THR A 901 -18.65 -8.60 95.71
N ALA A 902 -19.75 -8.70 96.46
CA ALA A 902 -21.10 -8.52 95.95
C ALA A 902 -21.75 -7.23 96.48
N ARG A 903 -22.39 -6.49 95.58
CA ARG A 903 -23.21 -5.29 95.81
C ARG A 903 -24.45 -5.37 94.90
N GLN A 904 -25.49 -4.59 95.18
CA GLN A 904 -26.75 -4.59 94.41
C GLN A 904 -26.57 -4.59 92.88
N VAL A 905 -25.67 -3.75 92.36
CA VAL A 905 -25.48 -3.54 90.90
C VAL A 905 -24.18 -4.13 90.36
N GLN A 906 -23.37 -4.77 91.20
CA GLN A 906 -22.04 -5.22 90.80
C GLN A 906 -21.55 -6.37 91.67
N THR A 907 -21.14 -7.45 91.02
CA THR A 907 -20.40 -8.55 91.65
C THR A 907 -19.04 -8.67 90.99
N VAL A 908 -18.00 -8.78 91.80
CA VAL A 908 -16.61 -8.95 91.37
C VAL A 908 -16.07 -10.22 91.95
N ILE A 909 -15.30 -10.99 91.17
CA ILE A 909 -14.40 -12.01 91.67
C ILE A 909 -12.97 -11.62 91.30
N SER A 910 -12.05 -11.73 92.26
CA SER A 910 -10.64 -11.43 92.06
C SER A 910 -9.77 -12.42 92.83
N GLY A 911 -8.80 -13.01 92.15
CA GLY A 911 -7.88 -14.03 92.69
C GLY A 911 -7.03 -14.61 91.57
N GLY A 912 -5.92 -15.27 91.91
CA GLY A 912 -5.06 -15.92 90.91
C GLY A 912 -4.42 -15.01 89.84
N GLY A 913 -4.38 -13.69 90.07
CA GLY A 913 -3.87 -12.71 89.09
C GLY A 913 -4.92 -12.09 88.17
N ALA A 914 -6.21 -12.37 88.43
CA ALA A 914 -7.25 -12.17 87.44
C ALA A 914 -8.48 -11.46 88.03
N TYR A 915 -9.15 -10.61 87.23
CA TYR A 915 -10.26 -9.76 87.68
C TYR A 915 -11.48 -9.91 86.78
N ARG A 916 -12.64 -10.26 87.36
CA ARG A 916 -13.90 -10.39 86.62
C ARG A 916 -15.02 -9.66 87.32
N ARG A 917 -15.80 -8.92 86.55
CA ARG A 917 -16.92 -8.13 87.04
C ARG A 917 -18.18 -8.41 86.23
N ALA A 918 -19.25 -8.79 86.91
CA ALA A 918 -20.61 -8.74 86.39
C ALA A 918 -21.30 -7.47 86.93
N LYS A 919 -21.73 -6.58 86.04
CA LYS A 919 -22.41 -5.33 86.40
C LYS A 919 -23.83 -5.29 85.86
N ALA A 920 -24.78 -5.00 86.75
CA ALA A 920 -26.21 -4.79 86.48
C ALA A 920 -27.02 -6.02 86.00
N PHE A 921 -26.50 -7.24 86.19
CA PHE A 921 -27.26 -8.48 85.92
C PHE A 921 -28.35 -8.74 86.97
N ASP A 922 -29.50 -9.27 86.54
CA ASP A 922 -30.60 -9.66 87.42
C ASP A 922 -30.22 -10.81 88.35
N THR A 923 -29.42 -11.76 87.86
CA THR A 923 -28.93 -12.90 88.65
C THR A 923 -27.45 -13.13 88.42
N VAL A 924 -26.67 -13.27 89.50
CA VAL A 924 -25.25 -13.62 89.43
C VAL A 924 -24.97 -14.85 90.27
N PHE A 925 -24.33 -15.86 89.69
CA PHE A 925 -23.79 -17.04 90.37
C PHE A 925 -22.27 -16.93 90.41
N ALA A 926 -21.67 -16.87 91.60
CA ALA A 926 -20.24 -16.99 91.82
C ALA A 926 -19.92 -18.41 92.33
N LEU A 927 -19.14 -19.18 91.58
CA LEU A 927 -18.94 -20.62 91.78
C LEU A 927 -17.47 -20.91 92.15
N LEU A 928 -17.17 -21.08 93.44
CA LEU A 928 -15.82 -21.22 93.99
C LEU A 928 -15.48 -22.70 94.28
N GLU A 929 -15.63 -23.55 93.27
CA GLU A 929 -15.54 -25.01 93.44
C GLU A 929 -14.15 -25.59 93.10
N GLN A 930 -13.20 -24.76 92.67
CA GLN A 930 -11.91 -25.20 92.11
C GLN A 930 -10.73 -25.29 93.11
N GLY A 931 -10.99 -25.05 94.41
CA GLY A 931 -9.97 -25.03 95.47
C GLY A 931 -9.65 -23.61 95.92
N GLY A 932 -8.73 -23.44 96.87
CA GLY A 932 -8.46 -22.13 97.51
C GLY A 932 -9.16 -21.94 98.85
N ASN A 933 -8.73 -20.92 99.60
CA ASN A 933 -9.38 -20.46 100.82
C ASN A 933 -10.24 -19.23 100.53
N ASP A 934 -11.32 -19.43 99.77
CA ASP A 934 -12.04 -18.34 99.16
C ASP A 934 -12.92 -17.57 100.15
N SER A 935 -13.04 -16.27 99.93
CA SER A 935 -13.74 -15.36 100.83
C SER A 935 -14.80 -14.55 100.07
N ALA A 936 -15.92 -14.26 100.73
CA ALA A 936 -16.95 -13.38 100.19
C ALA A 936 -17.14 -12.13 101.05
N ALA A 937 -17.28 -10.98 100.42
CA ALA A 937 -17.62 -9.70 101.01
C ALA A 937 -18.93 -9.18 100.40
N ILE A 938 -20.02 -9.16 101.17
CA ILE A 938 -21.35 -8.76 100.72
C ILE A 938 -21.78 -7.45 101.37
N TYR A 939 -22.32 -6.54 100.57
CA TYR A 939 -22.83 -5.25 101.01
C TYR A 939 -24.30 -5.09 100.62
N ASP A 940 -25.13 -4.65 101.56
CA ASP A 940 -26.55 -4.34 101.35
C ASP A 940 -26.79 -3.23 100.32
N SER A 941 -28.06 -3.10 99.93
CA SER A 941 -28.61 -1.98 99.16
C SER A 941 -29.27 -0.95 100.09
N ALA A 942 -29.85 0.10 99.51
CA ALA A 942 -30.71 1.02 100.26
C ALA A 942 -32.10 0.42 100.57
N GLY A 943 -32.48 -0.67 99.88
CA GLY A 943 -33.76 -1.35 99.99
C GLY A 943 -33.81 -2.33 101.16
N ASN A 944 -34.79 -3.24 101.16
CA ASN A 944 -34.80 -4.36 102.11
C ASN A 944 -34.17 -5.57 101.43
N ASP A 945 -33.12 -6.11 102.01
CA ASP A 945 -32.41 -7.24 101.45
C ASP A 945 -32.57 -8.52 102.30
N LEU A 946 -32.33 -9.67 101.69
CA LEU A 946 -32.32 -10.96 102.37
C LEU A 946 -31.00 -11.68 102.14
N LEU A 947 -30.26 -11.94 103.22
CA LEU A 947 -29.07 -12.79 103.23
C LEU A 947 -29.43 -14.20 103.69
N GLU A 948 -29.29 -15.18 102.80
CA GLU A 948 -29.46 -16.61 103.09
C GLU A 948 -28.10 -17.30 103.08
N VAL A 949 -27.80 -18.09 104.11
CA VAL A 949 -26.56 -18.87 104.18
C VAL A 949 -26.90 -20.31 104.55
N PHE A 950 -26.48 -21.25 103.73
CA PHE A 950 -26.68 -22.68 103.95
C PHE A 950 -25.37 -23.45 103.68
N GLY A 951 -24.80 -24.06 104.71
CA GLY A 951 -23.49 -24.72 104.62
C GLY A 951 -22.38 -23.74 104.27
N ARG A 952 -21.83 -23.86 103.05
CA ARG A 952 -20.82 -22.95 102.48
C ARG A 952 -21.37 -22.10 101.31
N ASP A 953 -22.69 -22.16 101.08
CA ASP A 953 -23.35 -21.41 100.03
C ASP A 953 -24.07 -20.20 100.63
N VAL A 954 -23.98 -19.07 99.94
CA VAL A 954 -24.48 -17.76 100.35
C VAL A 954 -25.34 -17.19 99.24
N ALA A 955 -26.55 -16.73 99.53
CA ALA A 955 -27.37 -15.99 98.61
C ALA A 955 -27.75 -14.64 99.20
N MET A 956 -27.61 -13.58 98.41
CA MET A 956 -28.06 -12.23 98.73
C MET A 956 -29.13 -11.84 97.73
N GLN A 957 -30.36 -11.67 98.20
CA GLN A 957 -31.48 -11.17 97.43
C GLN A 957 -31.64 -9.67 97.70
N TYR A 958 -31.38 -8.86 96.68
CA TYR A 958 -31.70 -7.43 96.64
C TYR A 958 -33.13 -7.24 96.08
N PRO A 959 -33.70 -6.01 96.06
CA PRO A 959 -35.04 -5.78 95.52
C PRO A 959 -35.22 -6.24 94.07
N ASP A 960 -34.20 -5.99 93.23
CA ASP A 960 -34.29 -6.18 91.78
C ASP A 960 -33.19 -7.11 91.23
N SER A 961 -32.33 -7.67 92.09
CA SER A 961 -31.26 -8.57 91.67
C SER A 961 -30.95 -9.62 92.73
N ARG A 962 -30.31 -10.72 92.32
CA ARG A 962 -29.92 -11.81 93.21
C ARG A 962 -28.48 -12.23 92.94
N VAL A 963 -27.71 -12.42 94.01
CA VAL A 963 -26.35 -12.96 93.93
C VAL A 963 -26.26 -14.23 94.75
N GLU A 964 -25.89 -15.34 94.13
CA GLU A 964 -25.57 -16.61 94.80
C GLU A 964 -24.06 -16.85 94.72
N ILE A 965 -23.43 -17.22 95.83
CA ILE A 965 -22.01 -17.54 95.94
C ILE A 965 -21.90 -18.93 96.54
N ARG A 966 -21.17 -19.84 95.90
CA ARG A 966 -21.04 -21.23 96.36
C ARG A 966 -19.65 -21.53 96.88
N SER A 967 -19.57 -22.43 97.86
CA SER A 967 -18.33 -23.02 98.40
C SER A 967 -17.34 -22.11 99.16
N VAL A 968 -17.76 -20.95 99.65
CA VAL A 968 -16.89 -20.01 100.38
C VAL A 968 -16.30 -20.59 101.68
N ALA A 969 -15.07 -20.19 102.03
CA ALA A 969 -14.41 -20.52 103.29
C ALA A 969 -14.67 -19.48 104.39
N SER A 970 -14.80 -18.20 103.99
CA SER A 970 -15.19 -17.12 104.90
C SER A 970 -16.17 -16.15 104.26
N LEU A 971 -16.99 -15.49 105.08
CA LEU A 971 -17.97 -14.49 104.66
C LEU A 971 -17.93 -13.27 105.58
N SER A 972 -17.77 -12.08 105.00
CA SER A 972 -18.06 -10.80 105.64
C SER A 972 -19.32 -10.21 105.00
N ALA A 973 -20.35 -9.91 105.78
CA ALA A 973 -21.56 -9.26 105.27
C ALA A 973 -21.94 -8.05 106.10
N ARG A 974 -22.22 -6.93 105.42
CA ARG A 974 -22.52 -5.64 106.06
C ARG A 974 -23.90 -5.14 105.65
N SER A 975 -24.72 -4.84 106.65
CA SER A 975 -25.97 -4.08 106.51
C SER A 975 -25.76 -2.64 107.01
N SER A 976 -26.16 -1.66 106.23
CA SER A 976 -25.94 -0.24 106.46
C SER A 976 -27.23 0.60 106.39
N SER A 977 -28.25 0.11 105.69
CA SER A 977 -29.59 0.67 105.55
C SER A 977 -30.65 -0.44 105.46
N GLY A 978 -31.91 -0.14 105.13
CA GLY A 978 -32.92 -1.19 104.95
C GLY A 978 -33.48 -1.84 106.21
N ASN A 979 -34.49 -2.70 106.02
CA ASN A 979 -34.93 -3.69 107.02
C ASN A 979 -34.43 -5.08 106.61
N ASP A 980 -33.12 -5.27 106.66
CA ASP A 980 -32.50 -6.48 106.11
C ASP A 980 -32.72 -7.69 107.01
N VAL A 981 -32.98 -8.83 106.39
CA VAL A 981 -33.24 -10.11 107.06
C VAL A 981 -32.10 -11.07 106.79
N LYS A 982 -31.75 -11.91 107.77
CA LYS A 982 -30.81 -13.01 107.58
C LYS A 982 -31.40 -14.37 107.95
N SER A 983 -31.09 -15.38 107.15
CA SER A 983 -31.43 -16.79 107.38
C SER A 983 -30.15 -17.62 107.34
N LEU A 984 -29.72 -18.16 108.48
CA LEU A 984 -28.39 -18.77 108.63
C LEU A 984 -28.46 -20.22 109.11
N VAL A 985 -27.90 -21.14 108.31
CA VAL A 985 -27.70 -22.55 108.64
C VAL A 985 -26.31 -23.00 108.17
N ALA A 986 -25.25 -22.56 108.87
CA ALA A 986 -23.87 -22.74 108.43
C ALA A 986 -22.90 -23.01 109.59
N PRO A 987 -22.82 -24.25 110.13
CA PRO A 987 -22.01 -24.56 111.31
C PRO A 987 -20.49 -24.58 111.07
N LEU A 988 -20.04 -24.49 109.80
CA LEU A 988 -18.64 -24.67 109.39
C LEU A 988 -18.08 -23.47 108.60
N LEU A 989 -18.80 -22.35 108.52
CA LEU A 989 -18.38 -21.14 107.79
C LEU A 989 -17.88 -20.08 108.77
N GLU A 990 -16.69 -19.51 108.53
CA GLU A 990 -16.22 -18.35 109.28
C GLU A 990 -16.98 -17.10 108.82
N MET A 991 -17.70 -16.45 109.72
CA MET A 991 -18.63 -15.37 109.37
C MET A 991 -18.44 -14.12 110.23
N GLU A 992 -18.30 -12.97 109.57
CA GLU A 992 -18.36 -11.64 110.17
C GLU A 992 -19.61 -10.90 109.68
N LEU A 993 -20.54 -10.60 110.58
CA LEU A 993 -21.74 -9.83 110.28
C LEU A 993 -21.68 -8.46 110.96
N ALA A 994 -21.65 -7.40 110.16
CA ALA A 994 -21.68 -6.03 110.64
C ALA A 994 -23.02 -5.36 110.31
N GLY A 995 -23.53 -4.51 111.21
CA GLY A 995 -24.76 -3.73 110.97
C GLY A 995 -26.05 -4.29 111.58
N ARG A 996 -27.21 -3.87 111.03
CA ARG A 996 -28.54 -4.16 111.58
C ARG A 996 -29.28 -5.22 110.77
N TRP A 997 -28.90 -6.49 110.98
CA TRP A 997 -29.63 -7.63 110.45
C TRP A 997 -30.73 -8.10 111.42
N ARG A 998 -31.95 -8.32 110.93
CA ARG A 998 -33.04 -8.95 111.66
C ARG A 998 -33.02 -10.46 111.45
#